data_AF-A0A6B3M567-F1
#
_entry.id   AF-A0A6B3M567-F1
#
_cell.length_a   1.000
_cell.length_b   1.000
_cell.length_c   1.000
_cell.angle_alpha   90.00
_cell.angle_beta   90.00
_cell.angle_gamma   90.00
#
_symmetry.space_group_name_H-M   'P 1'
#
loop_
_entity.id
_entity.type
_entity.pdbx_description
1 polymer ?
#
loop_
_entity_poly.entity_id
_entity_poly.type
_entity_poly.pdbx_seq_one_letter_code
_entity_poly.pdbx_strand_id
1 'polypeptide(L)'
;MSSFDDDVLRNYTYLGYSYNILKLDPTDLLEIESDQDAKDDPPIATNPRNVVDMNAQGFEPTGDQPYLKPKNTIYQSTPGLKDEVFAKYQRNVSEYYEQHTTALSLGLGIVGGIFGFTASRSYTTFVQESSDKERLAVYSHQYVQNHRLALSESESAVVDQVKRYFKLGHEFQNRVKALPNSRDSEEDRQKYKTFIENVGTHYTWQVGFGGLKNNYSYVSKDSYERLEMEGTNVNLGAEWSFKKLTGQVGADFDNEDMRRFQEETAEYYHKIITLGGSPGIADLEDWIQTIPDNPIPVKIKLALVYELLIPELFEDEPDINRKRDLMEEAYQDYLKENGIPSETRSVLTVIYDNPNDNNKLYQFDYTALEWPPENNNDLEWNKATPVSPNDKHFYPAVAWYENKESIYAVSQNTPNSDTLLYSELYQFGWSSKLLTHKDSSARFENMTLAEFNDKLYCVFPNPKDDGYLYYLSFDRNNNSWSSVKRVDNIRADRLPGMAVYNNKLYCAFKDYHNSGIVILMTMDKSENWERLTSYGMGPYSLHQVGLGVLEDILVVPTLSTRNSNGNYEIVALRYKDDNFLGTSNSPLEGSYSCLRTIKFEDKLSLIYSATDNRLFFRTAELTSGGNSIEFSQEKRIMNNNAALFDLAVRKSNLPLVRPTMN
;
A
#
# COMPACT_ATOMS: atom_id res chain seq x y z
N MET A 1 -46.78 -26.48 29.98
CA MET A 1 -45.37 -26.82 30.19
C MET A 1 -44.76 -27.04 28.82
N SER A 2 -44.21 -26.01 28.20
CA SER A 2 -43.39 -26.12 26.98
C SER A 2 -41.96 -25.85 27.38
N SER A 3 -41.14 -26.90 27.43
CA SER A 3 -39.69 -26.78 27.54
C SER A 3 -39.17 -26.29 26.19
N PHE A 4 -39.12 -24.96 26.02
CA PHE A 4 -38.13 -24.39 25.12
C PHE A 4 -36.81 -24.45 25.90
N ASP A 5 -35.99 -25.46 25.62
CA ASP A 5 -34.55 -25.29 25.81
C ASP A 5 -34.16 -24.24 24.76
N ASP A 6 -34.12 -22.97 25.15
CA ASP A 6 -33.70 -21.91 24.23
C ASP A 6 -32.22 -22.14 23.91
N ASP A 7 -31.92 -22.53 22.67
CA ASP A 7 -30.54 -22.76 22.24
C ASP A 7 -29.77 -21.42 22.22
N VAL A 8 -28.55 -21.42 22.76
CA VAL A 8 -27.64 -20.29 22.65
C VAL A 8 -27.22 -20.14 21.18
N LEU A 9 -27.21 -18.90 20.69
CA LEU A 9 -26.83 -18.55 19.33
C LEU A 9 -25.45 -19.15 18.99
N ARG A 10 -25.36 -20.01 17.98
CA ARG A 10 -24.13 -20.75 17.63
C ARG A 10 -22.98 -19.81 17.23
N ASN A 11 -21.74 -20.21 17.54
CA ASN A 11 -20.53 -19.46 17.18
C ASN A 11 -20.43 -18.04 17.76
N TYR A 12 -21.28 -17.67 18.74
CA TYR A 12 -21.23 -16.37 19.44
C TYR A 12 -19.86 -16.03 20.03
N THR A 13 -19.04 -17.03 20.36
CA THR A 13 -17.72 -16.89 20.96
C THR A 13 -16.69 -16.28 20.02
N TYR A 14 -16.97 -16.22 18.72
CA TYR A 14 -16.16 -15.44 17.78
C TYR A 14 -16.32 -13.93 17.98
N LEU A 15 -17.25 -13.45 18.82
CA LEU A 15 -17.26 -12.07 19.34
C LEU A 15 -16.34 -11.98 20.56
N GLY A 16 -15.40 -11.03 20.57
CA GLY A 16 -14.38 -10.93 21.62
C GLY A 16 -13.20 -11.89 21.44
N TYR A 17 -13.20 -12.66 20.35
CA TYR A 17 -12.13 -13.57 19.98
C TYR A 17 -10.98 -12.82 19.31
N SER A 18 -9.75 -13.21 19.60
CA SER A 18 -8.56 -12.58 19.05
C SER A 18 -7.90 -13.35 17.92
N TYR A 19 -7.33 -12.56 17.03
CA TYR A 19 -6.72 -12.97 15.78
C TYR A 19 -5.29 -12.42 15.73
N ASN A 20 -4.34 -13.24 15.28
CA ASN A 20 -3.06 -12.73 14.83
C ASN A 20 -3.24 -12.20 13.41
N ILE A 21 -3.16 -10.88 13.25
CA ILE A 21 -3.47 -10.24 11.96
C ILE A 21 -2.63 -10.75 10.80
N LEU A 22 -1.38 -11.20 11.02
CA LEU A 22 -0.56 -11.78 9.96
C LEU A 22 -1.08 -13.14 9.49
N LYS A 23 -1.63 -13.93 10.41
CA LYS A 23 -2.08 -15.31 10.17
C LYS A 23 -3.55 -15.42 9.78
N LEU A 24 -4.37 -14.45 10.18
CA LEU A 24 -5.79 -14.38 9.86
C LEU A 24 -5.97 -14.56 8.35
N ASP A 25 -6.78 -15.53 7.94
CA ASP A 25 -7.08 -15.76 6.53
C ASP A 25 -8.39 -15.06 6.15
N PRO A 26 -8.37 -14.07 5.24
CA PRO A 26 -9.59 -13.36 4.84
C PRO A 26 -10.62 -14.24 4.11
N THR A 27 -10.22 -15.43 3.68
CA THR A 27 -11.10 -16.40 3.00
C THR A 27 -11.64 -17.47 3.94
N ASP A 28 -11.12 -17.56 5.17
CA ASP A 28 -11.55 -18.48 6.22
C ASP A 28 -11.41 -17.82 7.60
N LEU A 29 -12.45 -17.10 8.03
CA LEU A 29 -12.47 -16.39 9.31
C LEU A 29 -12.66 -17.30 10.53
N LEU A 30 -12.89 -18.61 10.30
CA LEU A 30 -12.94 -19.62 11.36
C LEU A 30 -11.54 -20.13 11.74
N GLU A 31 -10.53 -19.86 10.90
CA GLU A 31 -9.14 -20.33 11.03
C GLU A 31 -8.96 -21.87 10.92
N ILE A 32 -9.95 -22.61 10.41
CA ILE A 32 -10.06 -24.09 10.47
C ILE A 32 -8.84 -24.80 9.88
N GLU A 33 -8.33 -24.34 8.74
CA GLU A 33 -7.20 -25.02 8.07
C GLU A 33 -5.83 -24.38 8.36
N SER A 34 -5.81 -23.21 9.01
CA SER A 34 -4.57 -22.51 9.39
C SER A 34 -3.95 -23.08 10.66
N ASP A 35 -4.77 -23.61 11.56
CA ASP A 35 -4.34 -24.36 12.74
C ASP A 35 -4.40 -25.87 12.43
N GLN A 36 -3.52 -26.41 11.58
CA GLN A 36 -3.39 -27.88 11.39
C GLN A 36 -3.03 -28.65 12.68
N ASP A 37 -2.74 -27.93 13.78
CA ASP A 37 -2.61 -28.46 15.15
C ASP A 37 -3.95 -28.55 15.91
N ALA A 38 -5.08 -28.12 15.33
CA ALA A 38 -6.42 -28.05 15.95
C ALA A 38 -7.13 -29.41 16.17
N LYS A 39 -6.38 -30.47 16.49
CA LYS A 39 -7.00 -31.67 17.09
C LYS A 39 -7.29 -31.50 18.58
N ASP A 40 -6.72 -30.48 19.21
CA ASP A 40 -6.83 -30.22 20.66
C ASP A 40 -7.12 -28.73 20.95
N ASP A 41 -8.21 -28.20 20.39
CA ASP A 41 -8.63 -26.83 20.75
C ASP A 41 -9.06 -26.80 22.23
N PRO A 42 -8.40 -26.04 23.11
CA PRO A 42 -8.74 -26.01 24.52
C PRO A 42 -10.16 -25.44 24.69
N PRO A 43 -10.91 -25.86 25.74
CA PRO A 43 -12.22 -25.30 26.04
C PRO A 43 -12.20 -23.76 25.97
N ILE A 44 -13.27 -23.14 25.47
CA ILE A 44 -13.38 -21.67 25.26
C ILE A 44 -12.92 -20.86 26.48
N ALA A 45 -13.17 -21.34 27.70
CA ALA A 45 -12.77 -20.68 28.95
C ALA A 45 -11.24 -20.67 29.21
N THR A 46 -10.49 -21.52 28.52
CA THR A 46 -9.03 -21.71 28.66
C THR A 46 -8.27 -21.34 27.39
N ASN A 47 -8.96 -20.92 26.33
CA ASN A 47 -8.33 -20.50 25.09
C ASN A 47 -7.72 -19.09 25.26
N PRO A 48 -6.40 -18.90 25.07
CA PRO A 48 -5.77 -17.58 25.19
C PRO A 48 -6.25 -16.58 24.12
N ARG A 49 -6.87 -17.05 23.03
CA ARG A 49 -7.53 -16.20 22.02
C ARG A 49 -8.92 -15.70 22.45
N ASN A 50 -9.44 -16.11 23.61
CA ASN A 50 -10.68 -15.56 24.16
C ASN A 50 -10.34 -14.32 25.01
N VAL A 51 -10.27 -13.15 24.39
CA VAL A 51 -9.87 -11.90 25.07
C VAL A 51 -11.02 -11.29 25.88
N VAL A 52 -12.25 -11.34 25.37
CA VAL A 52 -13.46 -10.90 26.09
C VAL A 52 -14.38 -12.09 26.35
N ASP A 53 -14.60 -12.43 27.62
CA ASP A 53 -15.38 -13.61 28.00
C ASP A 53 -16.89 -13.37 27.83
N MET A 54 -17.42 -13.90 26.73
CA MET A 54 -18.86 -13.81 26.41
C MET A 54 -19.76 -14.60 27.37
N ASN A 55 -19.22 -15.54 28.15
CA ASN A 55 -19.99 -16.35 29.08
C ASN A 55 -20.17 -15.68 30.45
N ALA A 56 -19.25 -14.78 30.82
CA ALA A 56 -19.15 -14.23 32.17
C ALA A 56 -20.41 -13.50 32.67
N GLN A 57 -21.20 -12.94 31.76
CA GLN A 57 -22.40 -12.17 32.09
C GLN A 57 -23.70 -12.98 31.97
N GLY A 58 -23.61 -14.22 31.46
CA GLY A 58 -24.76 -15.04 31.08
C GLY A 58 -25.45 -14.56 29.80
N PHE A 59 -26.62 -15.12 29.53
CA PHE A 59 -27.35 -14.92 28.27
C PHE A 59 -28.70 -14.24 28.48
N GLU A 60 -29.23 -13.61 27.42
CA GLU A 60 -30.55 -12.98 27.38
C GLU A 60 -31.29 -13.29 26.06
N PRO A 61 -32.64 -13.23 26.05
CA PRO A 61 -33.43 -13.44 24.84
C PRO A 61 -33.07 -12.47 23.71
N THR A 62 -33.08 -12.95 22.48
CA THR A 62 -32.74 -12.18 21.28
C THR A 62 -33.99 -11.59 20.63
N GLY A 63 -34.68 -10.69 21.33
CA GLY A 63 -35.95 -10.13 20.86
C GLY A 63 -36.97 -11.24 20.56
N ASP A 64 -37.49 -11.28 19.33
CA ASP A 64 -38.47 -12.29 18.88
C ASP A 64 -37.82 -13.57 18.30
N GLN A 65 -36.49 -13.72 18.36
CA GLN A 65 -35.77 -14.87 17.83
C GLN A 65 -35.75 -16.04 18.84
N PRO A 66 -35.70 -17.30 18.37
CA PRO A 66 -35.76 -18.49 19.24
C PRO A 66 -34.43 -18.83 19.94
N TYR A 67 -33.50 -17.87 20.04
CA TYR A 67 -32.14 -18.09 20.56
C TYR A 67 -31.75 -17.09 21.64
N LEU A 68 -30.85 -17.51 22.53
CA LEU A 68 -30.22 -16.63 23.51
C LEU A 68 -28.92 -16.02 22.98
N LYS A 69 -28.65 -14.76 23.29
CA LYS A 69 -27.38 -14.08 23.01
C LYS A 69 -26.65 -13.70 24.30
N PRO A 70 -25.32 -13.52 24.29
CA PRO A 70 -24.61 -13.00 25.45
C PRO A 70 -25.17 -11.65 25.90
N LYS A 71 -25.33 -11.45 27.21
CA LYS A 71 -25.85 -10.19 27.76
C LYS A 71 -25.02 -8.99 27.35
N ASN A 72 -25.68 -7.84 27.23
CA ASN A 72 -25.08 -6.55 26.88
C ASN A 72 -24.50 -6.46 25.46
N THR A 73 -24.63 -7.51 24.63
CA THR A 73 -24.26 -7.45 23.21
C THR A 73 -25.36 -6.82 22.37
N ILE A 74 -24.98 -6.22 21.26
CA ILE A 74 -25.92 -5.72 20.25
C ILE A 74 -26.20 -6.84 19.27
N TYR A 75 -27.47 -7.19 19.07
CA TYR A 75 -27.90 -8.10 18.02
C TYR A 75 -28.68 -7.35 16.95
N GLN A 76 -28.34 -7.60 15.69
CA GLN A 76 -29.09 -7.11 14.55
C GLN A 76 -29.34 -8.26 13.58
N SER A 77 -30.61 -8.58 13.35
CA SER A 77 -30.99 -9.43 12.22
C SER A 77 -30.72 -8.67 10.92
N THR A 78 -30.32 -9.39 9.87
CA THR A 78 -30.12 -8.81 8.53
C THR A 78 -31.27 -9.29 7.63
N PRO A 79 -32.41 -8.59 7.61
CA PRO A 79 -33.51 -8.98 6.75
C PRO A 79 -33.14 -8.68 5.30
N GLY A 80 -33.02 -9.72 4.49
CA GLY A 80 -32.67 -9.64 3.08
C GLY A 80 -31.21 -9.99 2.84
N LEU A 81 -31.02 -10.95 1.92
CA LEU A 81 -29.72 -11.36 1.41
C LEU A 81 -28.93 -10.13 0.93
N LYS A 82 -27.80 -9.82 1.57
CA LYS A 82 -26.76 -9.02 0.93
C LYS A 82 -25.90 -9.97 0.11
N ASP A 83 -26.35 -10.23 -1.11
CA ASP A 83 -25.57 -10.99 -2.07
C ASP A 83 -24.57 -10.04 -2.74
N GLU A 84 -23.35 -10.04 -2.21
CA GLU A 84 -22.23 -9.33 -2.81
C GLU A 84 -21.34 -10.38 -3.49
N VAL A 85 -21.46 -10.47 -4.82
CA VAL A 85 -20.52 -11.22 -5.64
C VAL A 85 -19.46 -10.25 -6.13
N PHE A 86 -18.22 -10.48 -5.73
CA PHE A 86 -17.08 -9.72 -6.23
C PHE A 86 -16.12 -10.70 -6.89
N ALA A 87 -15.78 -10.47 -8.16
CA ALA A 87 -14.72 -11.19 -8.85
C ALA A 87 -13.61 -10.20 -9.17
N LYS A 88 -12.38 -10.55 -8.79
CA LYS A 88 -11.23 -9.73 -9.10
C LYS A 88 -10.04 -10.58 -9.52
N TYR A 89 -9.37 -10.13 -10.57
CA TYR A 89 -8.00 -10.55 -10.86
C TYR A 89 -7.07 -10.02 -9.79
N GLN A 90 -6.19 -10.89 -9.32
CA GLN A 90 -5.17 -10.53 -8.33
C GLN A 90 -3.81 -10.59 -9.00
N ARG A 91 -3.40 -9.49 -9.66
CA ARG A 91 -2.12 -9.37 -10.36
C ARG A 91 -1.04 -8.76 -9.47
N ASN A 92 -1.42 -8.20 -8.34
CA ASN A 92 -0.48 -7.64 -7.39
C ASN A 92 -1.12 -7.62 -6.01
N VAL A 93 -0.27 -7.37 -5.03
CA VAL A 93 -0.70 -7.44 -3.64
C VAL A 93 -1.74 -6.37 -3.28
N SER A 94 -1.70 -5.19 -3.92
CA SER A 94 -2.74 -4.16 -3.73
C SER A 94 -4.12 -4.65 -4.17
N GLU A 95 -4.20 -5.39 -5.27
CA GLU A 95 -5.47 -5.96 -5.76
C GLU A 95 -6.00 -7.05 -4.82
N TYR A 96 -5.10 -7.89 -4.26
CA TYR A 96 -5.42 -8.86 -3.21
C TYR A 96 -6.01 -8.17 -1.97
N TYR A 97 -5.32 -7.15 -1.42
CA TYR A 97 -5.81 -6.42 -0.25
C TYR A 97 -7.11 -5.67 -0.53
N GLU A 98 -7.27 -5.02 -1.67
CA GLU A 98 -8.50 -4.30 -2.01
C GLU A 98 -9.71 -5.24 -2.03
N GLN A 99 -9.54 -6.49 -2.51
CA GLN A 99 -10.60 -7.49 -2.46
C GLN A 99 -10.88 -7.96 -1.03
N HIS A 100 -9.84 -8.32 -0.28
CA HIS A 100 -9.98 -9.05 0.98
C HIS A 100 -10.17 -8.16 2.22
N THR A 101 -9.87 -6.87 2.15
CA THR A 101 -10.16 -5.91 3.24
C THR A 101 -11.64 -5.53 3.33
N THR A 102 -12.48 -5.84 2.34
CA THR A 102 -13.92 -5.53 2.41
C THR A 102 -14.68 -6.38 3.44
N ALA A 103 -14.27 -7.64 3.62
CA ALA A 103 -14.76 -8.56 4.66
C ALA A 103 -14.16 -8.24 6.05
N LEU A 104 -13.11 -7.43 6.09
CA LEU A 104 -12.34 -7.09 7.28
C LEU A 104 -12.34 -5.57 7.46
N SER A 105 -13.28 -5.04 8.23
CA SER A 105 -13.21 -3.63 8.62
C SER A 105 -12.09 -3.48 9.65
N LEU A 106 -10.89 -3.29 9.12
CA LEU A 106 -9.66 -3.08 9.84
C LEU A 106 -9.68 -1.65 10.40
N GLY A 107 -10.13 -1.51 11.65
CA GLY A 107 -10.00 -0.29 12.44
C GLY A 107 -8.56 -0.03 12.85
N LEU A 108 -7.65 0.09 11.87
CA LEU A 108 -6.22 -0.07 12.13
C LEU A 108 -5.48 1.25 12.06
N GLY A 109 -4.67 1.48 13.11
CA GLY A 109 -3.45 2.25 12.99
C GLY A 109 -2.62 1.75 11.82
N ILE A 110 -1.91 2.68 11.18
CA ILE A 110 -1.38 2.63 9.80
C ILE A 110 -0.72 1.28 9.43
N VAL A 111 -0.06 0.60 10.36
CA VAL A 111 0.76 -0.61 10.07
C VAL A 111 -0.03 -1.92 10.05
N GLY A 112 -1.13 -2.05 10.81
CA GLY A 112 -1.88 -3.31 10.89
C GLY A 112 -2.64 -3.65 9.60
N GLY A 113 -3.11 -2.63 8.86
CA GLY A 113 -3.81 -2.82 7.59
C GLY A 113 -2.88 -3.17 6.43
N ILE A 114 -1.58 -2.95 6.62
CA ILE A 114 -0.55 -3.06 5.59
C ILE A 114 0.06 -4.48 5.60
N PHE A 115 0.21 -5.11 6.76
CA PHE A 115 0.72 -6.50 6.86
C PHE A 115 -0.36 -7.57 7.05
N GLY A 116 -1.64 -7.21 7.01
CA GLY A 116 -2.70 -8.17 7.29
C GLY A 116 -2.59 -9.42 6.42
N PHE A 117 -2.66 -10.60 7.02
CA PHE A 117 -2.80 -11.89 6.34
C PHE A 117 -1.58 -12.33 5.53
N THR A 118 -0.42 -11.67 5.61
CA THR A 118 0.76 -12.06 4.79
C THR A 118 1.33 -13.43 5.14
N ALA A 119 1.01 -13.96 6.33
CA ALA A 119 1.32 -15.33 6.75
C ALA A 119 0.11 -16.27 6.61
N SER A 120 -0.98 -15.82 6.00
CA SER A 120 -2.15 -16.66 5.73
C SER A 120 -1.90 -17.60 4.56
N ARG A 121 -2.72 -18.65 4.50
CA ARG A 121 -2.68 -19.61 3.39
C ARG A 121 -3.15 -18.97 2.10
N SER A 122 -4.26 -18.25 2.10
CA SER A 122 -4.77 -17.59 0.90
C SER A 122 -3.77 -16.59 0.32
N TYR A 123 -3.02 -15.87 1.17
CA TYR A 123 -1.93 -15.02 0.71
C TYR A 123 -0.79 -15.84 0.09
N THR A 124 -0.38 -16.93 0.74
CA THR A 124 0.66 -17.83 0.20
C THR A 124 0.26 -18.40 -1.16
N THR A 125 -0.99 -18.86 -1.29
CA THR A 125 -1.56 -19.35 -2.55
C THR A 125 -1.58 -18.24 -3.60
N PHE A 126 -2.03 -17.04 -3.24
CA PHE A 126 -1.98 -15.88 -4.12
C PHE A 126 -0.55 -15.59 -4.59
N VAL A 127 0.46 -15.53 -3.70
CA VAL A 127 1.85 -15.28 -4.08
C VAL A 127 2.34 -16.33 -5.09
N GLN A 128 2.06 -17.62 -4.85
CA GLN A 128 2.41 -18.70 -5.77
C GLN A 128 1.74 -18.53 -7.13
N GLU A 129 0.43 -18.31 -7.16
CA GLU A 129 -0.35 -18.16 -8.40
C GLU A 129 -0.02 -16.87 -9.15
N SER A 130 0.28 -15.79 -8.43
CA SER A 130 0.70 -14.51 -8.99
C SER A 130 2.02 -14.66 -9.75
N SER A 131 2.88 -15.61 -9.36
CA SER A 131 4.14 -15.91 -10.07
C SER A 131 3.98 -16.80 -11.30
N ASP A 132 2.78 -17.33 -11.55
CA ASP A 132 2.49 -18.18 -12.71
C ASP A 132 2.70 -17.41 -14.01
N LYS A 133 3.36 -18.03 -15.00
CA LYS A 133 3.70 -17.40 -16.28
C LYS A 133 2.60 -17.53 -17.33
N GLU A 134 1.73 -18.51 -17.20
CA GLU A 134 0.72 -18.88 -18.22
C GLU A 134 -0.68 -18.47 -17.81
N ARG A 135 -0.97 -18.44 -16.51
CA ARG A 135 -2.32 -18.26 -15.98
C ARG A 135 -2.43 -17.06 -15.06
N LEU A 136 -3.64 -16.52 -14.98
CA LEU A 136 -4.06 -15.50 -14.02
C LEU A 136 -5.16 -16.08 -13.15
N ALA A 137 -5.02 -15.93 -11.83
CA ALA A 137 -6.02 -16.33 -10.88
C ALA A 137 -7.12 -15.28 -10.74
N VAL A 138 -8.35 -15.77 -10.66
CA VAL A 138 -9.58 -15.01 -10.47
C VAL A 138 -10.24 -15.49 -9.20
N TYR A 139 -10.31 -14.59 -8.25
CA TYR A 139 -10.91 -14.86 -6.96
C TYR A 139 -12.30 -14.25 -6.99
N SER A 140 -13.31 -15.11 -6.88
CA SER A 140 -14.69 -14.67 -6.69
C SER A 140 -15.16 -15.07 -5.29
N HIS A 141 -15.85 -14.19 -4.59
CA HIS A 141 -16.47 -14.56 -3.32
C HIS A 141 -17.92 -14.08 -3.28
N GLN A 142 -18.74 -14.85 -2.58
CA GLN A 142 -20.13 -14.55 -2.28
C GLN A 142 -20.34 -14.84 -0.80
N TYR A 143 -20.81 -13.85 -0.04
CA TYR A 143 -21.23 -14.08 1.33
C TYR A 143 -22.70 -13.76 1.53
N VAL A 144 -23.30 -14.43 2.49
CA VAL A 144 -24.66 -14.20 2.96
C VAL A 144 -24.56 -13.92 4.44
N GLN A 145 -25.05 -12.77 4.90
CA GLN A 145 -25.13 -12.43 6.32
C GLN A 145 -26.56 -12.67 6.83
N ASN A 146 -26.70 -13.52 7.84
CA ASN A 146 -27.95 -13.78 8.55
C ASN A 146 -28.16 -12.74 9.66
N HIS A 147 -27.15 -12.57 10.53
CA HIS A 147 -27.24 -11.67 11.67
C HIS A 147 -25.87 -11.09 12.03
N ARG A 148 -25.88 -10.12 12.94
CA ARG A 148 -24.69 -9.44 13.44
C ARG A 148 -24.71 -9.38 14.95
N LEU A 149 -23.58 -9.68 15.56
CA LEU A 149 -23.32 -9.41 16.98
C LEU A 149 -22.23 -8.35 17.13
N ALA A 150 -22.36 -7.46 18.11
CA ALA A 150 -21.35 -6.45 18.43
C ALA A 150 -21.23 -6.16 19.93
N LEU A 151 -20.04 -5.75 20.37
CA LEU A 151 -19.78 -5.21 21.71
C LEU A 151 -20.16 -3.72 21.81
N SER A 152 -20.16 -3.01 20.69
CA SER A 152 -20.37 -1.56 20.61
C SER A 152 -21.00 -1.16 19.26
N GLU A 153 -21.64 0.01 19.21
CA GLU A 153 -22.14 0.62 17.96
C GLU A 153 -21.02 1.30 17.16
N SER A 154 -19.89 1.61 17.80
CA SER A 154 -18.74 2.25 17.14
C SER A 154 -17.43 1.80 17.75
N GLU A 155 -16.38 1.79 16.93
CA GLU A 155 -15.03 1.37 17.29
C GLU A 155 -14.44 2.18 18.45
N SER A 156 -14.59 3.51 18.40
CA SER A 156 -14.06 4.43 19.44
C SER A 156 -14.69 4.24 20.82
N ALA A 157 -15.85 3.57 20.90
CA ALA A 157 -16.53 3.28 22.15
C ALA A 157 -16.32 1.82 22.64
N VAL A 158 -15.61 0.97 21.89
CA VAL A 158 -15.48 -0.47 22.21
C VAL A 158 -14.84 -0.67 23.59
N VAL A 159 -13.69 -0.05 23.86
CA VAL A 159 -12.99 -0.18 25.15
C VAL A 159 -13.87 0.27 26.31
N ASP A 160 -14.63 1.36 26.11
CA ASP A 160 -15.57 1.90 27.10
C ASP A 160 -16.75 0.96 27.39
N GLN A 161 -17.19 0.17 26.40
CA GLN A 161 -18.21 -0.85 26.58
C GLN A 161 -17.65 -2.08 27.29
N VAL A 162 -16.45 -2.54 26.88
CA VAL A 162 -15.78 -3.69 27.50
C VAL A 162 -15.61 -3.45 29.00
N LYS A 163 -15.04 -2.30 29.40
CA LYS A 163 -14.84 -1.97 30.83
C LYS A 163 -16.13 -1.87 31.64
N ARG A 164 -17.26 -1.53 31.01
CA ARG A 164 -18.53 -1.30 31.70
C ARG A 164 -19.35 -2.58 31.88
N TYR A 165 -19.34 -3.44 30.87
CA TYR A 165 -20.32 -4.51 30.76
C TYR A 165 -19.74 -5.91 30.62
N PHE A 166 -18.44 -6.05 30.33
CA PHE A 166 -17.83 -7.33 30.02
C PHE A 166 -16.68 -7.65 30.97
N LYS A 167 -16.27 -8.93 30.99
CA LYS A 167 -15.06 -9.37 31.66
C LYS A 167 -14.07 -9.85 30.63
N LEU A 168 -12.79 -9.70 30.95
CA LEU A 168 -11.72 -10.28 30.14
C LEU A 168 -11.61 -11.78 30.39
N GLY A 169 -11.12 -12.52 29.40
CA GLY A 169 -10.79 -13.93 29.56
C GLY A 169 -9.68 -14.13 30.58
N HIS A 170 -9.84 -15.12 31.47
CA HIS A 170 -8.92 -15.35 32.58
C HIS A 170 -7.49 -15.69 32.10
N GLU A 171 -7.38 -16.52 31.06
CA GLU A 171 -6.08 -16.90 30.49
C GLU A 171 -5.38 -15.70 29.82
N PHE A 172 -6.13 -14.86 29.11
CA PHE A 172 -5.63 -13.60 28.56
C PHE A 172 -5.09 -12.69 29.67
N GLN A 173 -5.87 -12.48 30.74
CA GLN A 173 -5.42 -11.67 31.88
C GLN A 173 -4.14 -12.22 32.50
N ASN A 174 -4.04 -13.53 32.73
CA ASN A 174 -2.85 -14.15 33.31
C ASN A 174 -1.60 -13.94 32.43
N ARG A 175 -1.75 -14.03 31.11
CA ARG A 175 -0.65 -13.80 30.16
C ARG A 175 -0.19 -12.35 30.18
N VAL A 176 -1.10 -11.38 30.26
CA VAL A 176 -0.75 -9.96 30.41
C VAL A 176 0.00 -9.71 31.72
N LYS A 177 -0.45 -10.31 32.82
CA LYS A 177 0.22 -10.21 34.13
C LYS A 177 1.64 -10.77 34.10
N ALA A 178 1.86 -11.85 33.36
CA ALA A 178 3.17 -12.49 33.21
C ALA A 178 4.17 -11.70 32.33
N LEU A 179 3.74 -10.67 31.60
CA LEU A 179 4.63 -9.86 30.77
C LEU A 179 5.59 -9.02 31.62
N PRO A 180 6.85 -8.85 31.18
CA PRO A 180 7.80 -7.96 31.84
C PRO A 180 7.47 -6.48 31.58
N ASN A 181 7.85 -5.60 32.51
CA ASN A 181 7.70 -4.14 32.38
C ASN A 181 8.84 -3.46 31.57
N SER A 182 9.62 -4.25 30.82
CA SER A 182 10.69 -3.81 29.92
C SER A 182 10.72 -4.70 28.67
N ARG A 183 11.35 -4.21 27.59
CA ARG A 183 11.72 -4.94 26.36
C ARG A 183 13.20 -4.75 25.98
N ASP A 184 14.03 -4.33 26.94
CA ASP A 184 15.43 -3.98 26.68
C ASP A 184 16.29 -5.23 26.41
N SER A 185 15.97 -6.34 27.10
CA SER A 185 16.63 -7.63 26.92
C SER A 185 15.99 -8.47 25.81
N GLU A 186 16.78 -9.37 25.21
CA GLU A 186 16.27 -10.30 24.20
C GLU A 186 15.22 -11.26 24.77
N GLU A 187 15.40 -11.70 26.02
CA GLU A 187 14.45 -12.56 26.71
C GLU A 187 13.08 -11.87 26.86
N ASP A 188 13.08 -10.59 27.21
CA ASP A 188 11.83 -9.84 27.35
C ASP A 188 11.17 -9.58 26.00
N ARG A 189 11.94 -9.24 24.95
CA ARG A 189 11.41 -9.15 23.58
C ARG A 189 10.74 -10.45 23.15
N GLN A 190 11.36 -11.59 23.46
CA GLN A 190 10.80 -12.91 23.14
C GLN A 190 9.50 -13.20 23.89
N LYS A 191 9.34 -12.77 25.15
CA LYS A 191 8.07 -12.92 25.90
C LYS A 191 6.92 -12.16 25.23
N TYR A 192 7.16 -10.95 24.76
CA TYR A 192 6.16 -10.17 24.00
C TYR A 192 5.86 -10.83 22.64
N LYS A 193 6.87 -11.31 21.91
CA LYS A 193 6.67 -12.07 20.66
C LYS A 193 5.80 -13.31 20.88
N THR A 194 6.11 -14.11 21.91
CA THR A 194 5.34 -15.31 22.26
C THR A 194 3.92 -14.98 22.73
N PHE A 195 3.70 -13.83 23.37
CA PHE A 195 2.35 -13.34 23.65
C PHE A 195 1.58 -13.10 22.36
N ILE A 196 2.16 -12.37 21.40
CA ILE A 196 1.54 -12.08 20.09
C ILE A 196 1.21 -13.37 19.32
N GLU A 197 2.09 -14.36 19.34
CA GLU A 197 1.88 -15.63 18.65
C GLU A 197 0.72 -16.45 19.23
N ASN A 198 0.51 -16.38 20.55
CA ASN A 198 -0.51 -17.18 21.25
C ASN A 198 -1.86 -16.47 21.37
N VAL A 199 -1.84 -15.16 21.64
CA VAL A 199 -3.05 -14.35 21.85
C VAL A 199 -3.48 -13.68 20.55
N GLY A 200 -2.54 -13.25 19.71
CA GLY A 200 -2.84 -12.43 18.53
C GLY A 200 -2.72 -10.94 18.81
N THR A 201 -3.02 -10.13 17.80
CA THR A 201 -2.85 -8.67 17.82
C THR A 201 -4.18 -7.93 17.91
N HIS A 202 -5.25 -8.54 17.40
CA HIS A 202 -6.56 -7.90 17.33
C HIS A 202 -7.63 -8.78 17.94
N TYR A 203 -8.74 -8.19 18.35
CA TYR A 203 -9.94 -8.92 18.75
C TYR A 203 -11.16 -8.39 18.05
N THR A 204 -12.16 -9.25 17.88
CA THR A 204 -13.42 -8.90 17.23
C THR A 204 -14.30 -8.11 18.18
N TRP A 205 -14.72 -6.93 17.76
CA TRP A 205 -15.76 -6.17 18.46
C TRP A 205 -17.10 -6.21 17.73
N GLN A 206 -17.11 -6.63 16.47
CA GLN A 206 -18.33 -6.91 15.71
C GLN A 206 -18.08 -8.09 14.77
N VAL A 207 -19.06 -8.99 14.70
CA VAL A 207 -19.07 -10.15 13.80
C VAL A 207 -20.40 -10.19 13.06
N GLY A 208 -20.32 -10.24 11.74
CA GLY A 208 -21.41 -10.64 10.85
C GLY A 208 -21.35 -12.14 10.65
N PHE A 209 -22.44 -12.83 10.98
CA PHE A 209 -22.58 -14.27 10.90
C PHE A 209 -23.45 -14.69 9.72
N GLY A 210 -23.05 -15.74 9.02
CA GLY A 210 -23.82 -16.34 7.94
C GLY A 210 -23.06 -17.43 7.20
N GLY A 211 -22.98 -17.37 5.87
CA GLY A 211 -22.26 -18.35 5.05
C GLY A 211 -21.43 -17.69 3.94
N LEU A 212 -20.35 -18.35 3.52
CA LEU A 212 -19.42 -17.89 2.50
C LEU A 212 -19.23 -18.96 1.41
N LYS A 213 -19.28 -18.57 0.14
CA LYS A 213 -18.84 -19.37 -1.01
C LYS A 213 -17.69 -18.63 -1.70
N ASN A 214 -16.51 -19.22 -1.70
CA ASN A 214 -15.34 -18.74 -2.44
C ASN A 214 -15.15 -19.57 -3.70
N ASN A 215 -14.92 -18.93 -4.84
CA ASN A 215 -14.55 -19.58 -6.09
C ASN A 215 -13.15 -19.15 -6.52
N TYR A 216 -12.30 -20.14 -6.72
CA TYR A 216 -10.97 -19.98 -7.31
C TYR A 216 -11.06 -20.46 -8.75
N SER A 217 -10.80 -19.56 -9.68
CA SER A 217 -10.79 -19.83 -11.13
C SER A 217 -9.56 -19.27 -11.79
N TYR A 218 -9.26 -19.74 -13.00
CA TYR A 218 -8.08 -19.33 -13.75
C TYR A 218 -8.47 -18.93 -15.18
N VAL A 219 -7.69 -18.04 -15.78
CA VAL A 219 -7.72 -17.72 -17.22
C VAL A 219 -6.28 -17.71 -17.75
N SER A 220 -6.06 -18.01 -19.03
CA SER A 220 -4.73 -17.75 -19.61
C SER A 220 -4.45 -16.26 -19.70
N LYS A 221 -3.18 -15.87 -19.62
CA LYS A 221 -2.77 -14.47 -19.88
C LYS A 221 -3.16 -14.03 -21.29
N ASP A 222 -2.95 -14.87 -22.30
CA ASP A 222 -3.34 -14.57 -23.69
C ASP A 222 -4.85 -14.31 -23.85
N SER A 223 -5.69 -15.12 -23.20
CA SER A 223 -7.15 -14.91 -23.21
C SER A 223 -7.53 -13.62 -22.50
N TYR A 224 -6.90 -13.33 -21.36
CA TYR A 224 -7.13 -12.08 -20.64
C TYR A 224 -6.78 -10.85 -21.49
N GLU A 225 -5.62 -10.88 -22.17
CA GLU A 225 -5.17 -9.81 -23.05
C GLU A 225 -6.10 -9.59 -24.23
N ARG A 226 -6.58 -10.68 -24.86
CA ARG A 226 -7.60 -10.60 -25.91
C ARG A 226 -8.87 -9.91 -25.40
N LEU A 227 -9.38 -10.35 -24.24
CA LEU A 227 -10.60 -9.77 -23.67
C LEU A 227 -10.43 -8.29 -23.34
N GLU A 228 -9.30 -7.87 -22.76
CA GLU A 228 -9.02 -6.45 -22.48
C GLU A 228 -8.86 -5.62 -23.76
N MET A 229 -8.16 -6.12 -24.79
CA MET A 229 -8.02 -5.45 -26.08
C MET A 229 -9.37 -5.25 -26.79
N GLU A 230 -10.28 -6.21 -26.63
CA GLU A 230 -11.65 -6.15 -27.15
C GLU A 230 -12.58 -5.27 -26.30
N GLY A 231 -12.10 -4.76 -25.16
CA GLY A 231 -12.88 -3.93 -24.24
C GLY A 231 -13.85 -4.71 -23.35
N THR A 232 -13.70 -6.04 -23.27
CA THR A 232 -14.51 -6.91 -22.41
C THR A 232 -14.10 -6.73 -20.95
N ASN A 233 -15.08 -6.49 -20.06
CA ASN A 233 -14.80 -6.42 -18.63
C ASN A 233 -14.67 -7.81 -18.02
N VAL A 234 -13.43 -8.25 -17.86
CA VAL A 234 -13.13 -9.61 -17.43
C VAL A 234 -13.58 -9.90 -15.98
N ASN A 235 -13.50 -8.91 -15.08
CA ASN A 235 -14.00 -9.03 -13.70
C ASN A 235 -15.52 -9.25 -13.69
N LEU A 236 -16.24 -8.48 -14.50
CA LEU A 236 -17.68 -8.61 -14.65
C LEU A 236 -18.04 -9.99 -15.23
N GLY A 237 -17.34 -10.44 -16.27
CA GLY A 237 -17.52 -11.78 -16.86
C GLY A 237 -17.33 -12.93 -15.85
N ALA A 238 -16.33 -12.81 -14.98
CA ALA A 238 -16.09 -13.77 -13.90
C ALA A 238 -17.16 -13.73 -12.80
N GLU A 239 -17.64 -12.53 -12.43
CA GLU A 239 -18.74 -12.35 -11.48
C GLU A 239 -20.01 -13.06 -11.98
N TRP A 240 -20.37 -12.83 -13.25
CA TRP A 240 -21.52 -13.48 -13.89
C TRP A 240 -21.35 -15.00 -14.01
N SER A 241 -20.16 -15.47 -14.34
CA SER A 241 -19.88 -16.91 -14.42
C SER A 241 -20.05 -17.60 -13.06
N PHE A 242 -19.64 -16.94 -11.98
CA PHE A 242 -19.86 -17.45 -10.63
C PHE A 242 -21.35 -17.42 -10.22
N LYS A 243 -22.09 -16.37 -10.58
CA LYS A 243 -23.56 -16.32 -10.41
C LYS A 243 -24.28 -17.44 -11.16
N LYS A 244 -23.82 -17.79 -12.37
CA LYS A 244 -24.33 -18.94 -13.14
C LYS A 244 -24.03 -20.27 -12.43
N LEU A 245 -22.80 -20.46 -11.94
CA LEU A 245 -22.42 -21.68 -11.20
C LEU A 245 -23.22 -21.87 -9.90
N THR A 246 -23.66 -20.78 -9.28
CA THR A 246 -24.46 -20.79 -8.05
C THR A 246 -25.98 -20.78 -8.32
N GLY A 247 -26.40 -20.86 -9.59
CA GLY A 247 -27.82 -20.99 -9.96
C GLY A 247 -28.62 -19.67 -9.96
N GLN A 248 -27.99 -18.53 -9.74
CA GLN A 248 -28.66 -17.22 -9.67
C GLN A 248 -29.07 -16.66 -11.04
N VAL A 249 -28.44 -17.15 -12.09
CA VAL A 249 -28.59 -16.65 -13.46
C VAL A 249 -28.93 -17.82 -14.38
N GLY A 250 -30.02 -17.69 -15.13
CA GLY A 250 -30.50 -18.72 -16.04
C GLY A 250 -29.61 -18.94 -17.27
N ALA A 251 -29.81 -20.07 -17.95
CA ALA A 251 -29.05 -20.41 -19.17
C ALA A 251 -29.28 -19.42 -20.34
N ASP A 252 -30.40 -18.70 -20.33
CA ASP A 252 -30.81 -17.74 -21.37
C ASP A 252 -30.36 -16.29 -21.09
N PHE A 253 -29.47 -16.08 -20.11
CA PHE A 253 -28.96 -14.75 -19.78
C PHE A 253 -27.98 -14.23 -20.83
N ASP A 254 -28.35 -13.14 -21.52
CA ASP A 254 -27.60 -12.57 -22.64
C ASP A 254 -26.82 -11.32 -22.20
N ASN A 255 -25.53 -11.50 -21.91
CA ASN A 255 -24.58 -10.43 -21.66
C ASN A 255 -23.31 -10.68 -22.48
N GLU A 256 -22.88 -9.65 -23.23
CA GLU A 256 -21.76 -9.76 -24.16
C GLU A 256 -20.43 -10.06 -23.46
N ASP A 257 -20.14 -9.39 -22.34
CA ASP A 257 -18.92 -9.63 -21.54
C ASP A 257 -18.90 -11.06 -20.99
N MET A 258 -20.04 -11.54 -20.48
CA MET A 258 -20.17 -12.92 -19.98
C MET A 258 -19.94 -13.94 -21.08
N ARG A 259 -20.56 -13.75 -22.26
CA ARG A 259 -20.44 -14.68 -23.38
C ARG A 259 -19.00 -14.76 -23.85
N ARG A 260 -18.35 -13.60 -24.04
CA ARG A 260 -16.94 -13.54 -24.45
C ARG A 260 -16.01 -14.16 -23.42
N PHE A 261 -16.21 -13.84 -22.15
CA PHE A 261 -15.46 -14.47 -21.07
C PHE A 261 -15.62 -15.99 -21.09
N GLN A 262 -16.84 -16.51 -21.17
CA GLN A 262 -17.09 -17.96 -21.19
C GLN A 262 -16.50 -18.65 -22.42
N GLU A 263 -16.54 -18.04 -23.60
CA GLU A 263 -15.91 -18.58 -24.82
C GLU A 263 -14.40 -18.77 -24.63
N GLU A 264 -13.75 -17.81 -23.96
CA GLU A 264 -12.31 -17.81 -23.72
C GLU A 264 -11.88 -18.62 -22.48
N THR A 265 -12.78 -18.84 -21.51
CA THR A 265 -12.48 -19.52 -20.24
C THR A 265 -13.15 -20.88 -20.07
N ALA A 266 -13.85 -21.41 -21.08
CA ALA A 266 -14.66 -22.62 -21.01
C ALA A 266 -13.92 -23.88 -20.50
N GLU A 267 -12.59 -23.92 -20.63
CA GLU A 267 -11.77 -25.09 -20.27
C GLU A 267 -11.12 -25.01 -18.87
N TYR A 268 -11.34 -23.93 -18.12
CA TYR A 268 -10.58 -23.70 -16.87
C TYR A 268 -11.21 -24.26 -15.61
N TYR A 269 -10.34 -24.59 -14.65
CA TYR A 269 -10.66 -25.19 -13.38
C TYR A 269 -11.38 -24.20 -12.45
N HIS A 270 -12.53 -24.61 -11.92
CA HIS A 270 -13.25 -23.93 -10.84
C HIS A 270 -13.16 -24.76 -9.57
N LYS A 271 -12.81 -24.13 -8.45
CA LYS A 271 -12.94 -24.71 -7.11
C LYS A 271 -13.83 -23.84 -6.25
N ILE A 272 -15.00 -24.34 -5.92
CA ILE A 272 -15.91 -23.70 -4.96
C ILE A 272 -15.65 -24.27 -3.57
N ILE A 273 -15.33 -23.40 -2.62
CA ILE A 273 -15.23 -23.69 -1.19
C ILE A 273 -16.43 -23.05 -0.52
N THR A 274 -17.25 -23.87 0.16
CA THR A 274 -18.43 -23.42 0.91
C THR A 274 -18.15 -23.54 2.40
N LEU A 275 -18.31 -22.44 3.13
CA LEU A 275 -18.16 -22.35 4.58
C LEU A 275 -19.48 -21.86 5.20
N GLY A 276 -19.92 -22.47 6.29
CA GLY A 276 -21.23 -22.20 6.89
C GLY A 276 -22.40 -22.83 6.14
N GLY A 277 -23.55 -22.94 6.81
CA GLY A 277 -24.67 -23.75 6.36
C GLY A 277 -24.31 -25.24 6.28
N SER A 278 -25.10 -26.00 5.52
CA SER A 278 -24.86 -27.42 5.27
C SER A 278 -23.96 -27.62 4.05
N PRO A 279 -22.92 -28.47 4.13
CA PRO A 279 -22.03 -28.72 3.01
C PRO A 279 -22.73 -29.50 1.88
N GLY A 280 -22.23 -29.36 0.65
CA GLY A 280 -22.67 -30.15 -0.51
C GLY A 280 -23.96 -29.69 -1.19
N ILE A 281 -24.56 -28.57 -0.75
CA ILE A 281 -25.73 -27.97 -1.40
C ILE A 281 -25.27 -27.02 -2.52
N ALA A 282 -25.55 -27.41 -3.76
CA ALA A 282 -25.14 -26.65 -4.95
C ALA A 282 -25.98 -25.39 -5.16
N ASP A 283 -27.31 -25.53 -5.09
CA ASP A 283 -28.26 -24.43 -5.23
C ASP A 283 -28.08 -23.38 -4.12
N LEU A 284 -28.11 -22.10 -4.50
CA LEU A 284 -27.89 -21.01 -3.56
C LEU A 284 -29.05 -20.85 -2.58
N GLU A 285 -30.30 -20.92 -3.05
CA GLU A 285 -31.49 -20.71 -2.21
C GLU A 285 -31.62 -21.83 -1.18
N ASP A 286 -31.41 -23.08 -1.60
CA ASP A 286 -31.41 -24.23 -0.70
C ASP A 286 -30.29 -24.14 0.33
N TRP A 287 -29.09 -23.71 -0.06
CA TRP A 287 -27.97 -23.56 0.88
C TRP A 287 -28.23 -22.44 1.88
N ILE A 288 -28.76 -21.31 1.44
CA ILE A 288 -29.12 -20.17 2.30
C ILE A 288 -30.06 -20.59 3.43
N GLN A 289 -31.04 -21.44 3.14
CA GLN A 289 -32.01 -21.93 4.14
C GLN A 289 -31.35 -22.70 5.29
N THR A 290 -30.14 -23.24 5.06
CA THR A 290 -29.37 -23.97 6.08
C THR A 290 -28.43 -23.10 6.91
N ILE A 291 -28.20 -21.84 6.51
CA ILE A 291 -27.29 -20.93 7.21
C ILE A 291 -27.73 -20.65 8.65
N PRO A 292 -29.03 -20.44 8.98
CA PRO A 292 -29.46 -20.21 10.36
C PRO A 292 -29.04 -21.30 11.35
N ASP A 293 -28.96 -22.56 10.90
CA ASP A 293 -28.58 -23.69 11.75
C ASP A 293 -27.06 -23.81 11.93
N ASN A 294 -26.26 -23.27 11.01
CA ASN A 294 -24.80 -23.33 11.08
C ASN A 294 -24.14 -22.03 10.58
N PRO A 295 -24.38 -20.89 11.26
CA PRO A 295 -23.85 -19.62 10.82
C PRO A 295 -22.39 -19.47 11.28
N ILE A 296 -21.53 -18.97 10.40
CA ILE A 296 -20.10 -18.75 10.67
C ILE A 296 -19.75 -17.25 10.54
N PRO A 297 -18.62 -16.77 11.08
CA PRO A 297 -18.13 -15.43 10.77
C PRO A 297 -17.89 -15.29 9.27
N VAL A 298 -18.54 -14.29 8.66
CA VAL A 298 -18.35 -13.91 7.24
C VAL A 298 -17.85 -12.48 7.09
N LYS A 299 -17.96 -11.69 8.15
CA LYS A 299 -17.47 -10.32 8.22
C LYS A 299 -17.06 -10.00 9.64
N ILE A 300 -15.88 -9.43 9.84
CA ILE A 300 -15.45 -9.02 11.18
C ILE A 300 -14.97 -7.57 11.20
N LYS A 301 -15.15 -6.94 12.34
CA LYS A 301 -14.49 -5.67 12.69
C LYS A 301 -13.60 -5.91 13.89
N LEU A 302 -12.37 -5.43 13.76
CA LEU A 302 -11.28 -5.69 14.70
C LEU A 302 -10.93 -4.42 15.48
N ALA A 303 -10.51 -4.62 16.73
CA ALA A 303 -9.90 -3.62 17.61
C ALA A 303 -8.58 -4.17 18.15
N LEU A 304 -7.71 -3.32 18.67
CA LEU A 304 -6.36 -3.70 19.09
C LEU A 304 -6.37 -4.29 20.50
N VAL A 305 -5.77 -5.47 20.67
CA VAL A 305 -5.75 -6.16 21.98
C VAL A 305 -5.05 -5.33 23.05
N TYR A 306 -3.97 -4.60 22.70
CA TYR A 306 -3.25 -3.79 23.68
C TYR A 306 -4.10 -2.63 24.23
N GLU A 307 -5.14 -2.18 23.53
CA GLU A 307 -6.01 -1.09 24.01
C GLU A 307 -6.84 -1.50 25.24
N LEU A 308 -6.97 -2.80 25.49
CA LEU A 308 -7.61 -3.34 26.70
C LEU A 308 -6.68 -3.32 27.92
N LEU A 309 -5.39 -3.06 27.76
CA LEU A 309 -4.42 -2.94 28.86
C LEU A 309 -4.58 -1.58 29.54
N ILE A 310 -5.67 -1.44 30.30
CA ILE A 310 -6.03 -0.24 31.06
C ILE A 310 -6.23 -0.57 32.54
N PRO A 311 -6.00 0.41 33.45
CA PRO A 311 -6.12 0.19 34.90
C PRO A 311 -7.47 -0.38 35.34
N GLU A 312 -8.56 0.01 34.69
CA GLU A 312 -9.93 -0.42 35.04
C GLU A 312 -10.20 -1.90 34.72
N LEU A 313 -9.42 -2.50 33.83
CA LEU A 313 -9.51 -3.92 33.47
C LEU A 313 -8.45 -4.78 34.16
N PHE A 314 -7.47 -4.14 34.79
CA PHE A 314 -6.31 -4.74 35.44
C PHE A 314 -6.00 -4.02 36.76
N GLU A 315 -6.98 -3.98 37.68
CA GLU A 315 -6.89 -3.23 38.93
C GLU A 315 -5.70 -3.65 39.82
N ASP A 316 -5.22 -4.88 39.67
CA ASP A 316 -4.09 -5.45 40.41
C ASP A 316 -2.72 -5.29 39.73
N GLU A 317 -2.66 -4.63 38.57
CA GLU A 317 -1.42 -4.38 37.81
C GLU A 317 -1.12 -2.86 37.71
N PRO A 318 -0.35 -2.29 38.66
CA PRO A 318 -0.09 -0.83 38.68
C PRO A 318 0.68 -0.33 37.45
N ASP A 319 1.45 -1.20 36.79
CA ASP A 319 2.29 -0.87 35.63
C ASP A 319 1.60 -1.19 34.28
N ILE A 320 0.28 -1.43 34.26
CA ILE A 320 -0.43 -1.87 33.05
C ILE A 320 -0.28 -0.91 31.87
N ASN A 321 -0.26 0.41 32.12
CA ASN A 321 -0.04 1.41 31.08
C ASN A 321 1.35 1.25 30.43
N ARG A 322 2.38 0.91 31.21
CA ARG A 322 3.71 0.64 30.66
C ARG A 322 3.72 -0.61 29.80
N LYS A 323 3.03 -1.68 30.22
CA LYS A 323 2.86 -2.90 29.42
C LYS A 323 2.11 -2.64 28.12
N ARG A 324 1.10 -1.76 28.15
CA ARG A 324 0.38 -1.32 26.94
C ARG A 324 1.33 -0.68 25.93
N ASP A 325 2.10 0.32 26.36
CA ASP A 325 3.01 1.04 25.47
C ASP A 325 4.09 0.10 24.89
N LEU A 326 4.63 -0.81 25.72
CA LEU A 326 5.58 -1.83 25.28
C LEU A 326 4.96 -2.85 24.32
N MET A 327 3.69 -3.22 24.51
CA MET A 327 2.97 -4.13 23.62
C MET A 327 2.67 -3.46 22.29
N GLU A 328 2.34 -2.17 22.27
CA GLU A 328 2.17 -1.39 21.05
C GLU A 328 3.47 -1.41 20.22
N GLU A 329 4.61 -1.09 20.84
CA GLU A 329 5.93 -1.19 20.19
C GLU A 329 6.21 -2.62 19.71
N ALA A 330 5.89 -3.63 20.53
CA ALA A 330 6.11 -5.04 20.18
C ALA A 330 5.28 -5.48 18.97
N TYR A 331 4.05 -4.98 18.84
CA TYR A 331 3.22 -5.25 17.67
C TYR A 331 3.86 -4.67 16.41
N GLN A 332 4.37 -3.44 16.47
CA GLN A 332 5.05 -2.81 15.34
C GLN A 332 6.29 -3.60 14.92
N ASP A 333 7.12 -4.01 15.88
CA ASP A 333 8.32 -4.81 15.61
C ASP A 333 7.95 -6.17 15.03
N TYR A 334 6.98 -6.87 15.65
CA TYR A 334 6.53 -8.18 15.19
C TYR A 334 5.99 -8.14 13.76
N LEU A 335 5.17 -7.14 13.42
CA LEU A 335 4.63 -6.99 12.07
C LEU A 335 5.73 -6.73 11.03
N LYS A 336 6.75 -5.92 11.38
CA LYS A 336 7.89 -5.69 10.48
C LYS A 336 8.74 -6.94 10.29
N GLU A 337 9.07 -7.62 11.38
CA GLU A 337 9.95 -8.80 11.36
C GLU A 337 9.30 -10.01 10.69
N ASN A 338 7.98 -10.17 10.83
CA ASN A 338 7.29 -11.41 10.42
C ASN A 338 6.28 -11.17 9.28
N GLY A 339 5.95 -9.92 8.94
CA GLY A 339 5.03 -9.59 7.85
C GLY A 339 5.69 -9.54 6.47
N ILE A 340 7.03 -9.64 6.41
CA ILE A 340 7.87 -9.44 5.23
C ILE A 340 8.46 -10.78 4.73
N PRO A 341 8.27 -11.18 3.45
CA PRO A 341 9.07 -12.23 2.81
C PRO A 341 10.57 -11.87 2.74
N SER A 342 11.47 -12.85 2.87
CA SER A 342 12.91 -12.66 3.05
C SER A 342 13.70 -12.06 1.87
N GLU A 343 13.08 -11.80 0.73
CA GLU A 343 13.74 -11.22 -0.45
C GLU A 343 13.18 -9.82 -0.77
N THR A 344 13.99 -8.80 -0.51
CA THR A 344 13.74 -7.42 -0.95
C THR A 344 14.26 -7.22 -2.36
N ARG A 345 13.52 -6.53 -3.22
CA ARG A 345 14.04 -6.01 -4.50
C ARG A 345 13.67 -4.55 -4.71
N SER A 346 14.41 -3.88 -5.59
CA SER A 346 14.14 -2.50 -5.96
C SER A 346 12.86 -2.41 -6.80
N VAL A 347 12.01 -1.45 -6.49
CA VAL A 347 10.83 -1.09 -7.29
C VAL A 347 10.92 0.37 -7.63
N LEU A 348 10.93 0.68 -8.94
CA LEU A 348 10.85 2.03 -9.43
C LEU A 348 9.39 2.49 -9.39
N THR A 349 9.11 3.45 -8.52
CA THR A 349 7.78 4.03 -8.31
C THR A 349 7.73 5.42 -8.92
N VAL A 350 6.67 5.69 -9.69
CA VAL A 350 6.38 6.99 -10.28
C VAL A 350 5.15 7.57 -9.60
N ILE A 351 5.28 8.79 -9.08
CA ILE A 351 4.17 9.58 -8.54
C ILE A 351 3.90 10.73 -9.47
N TYR A 352 2.67 10.89 -9.91
CA TYR A 352 2.32 11.87 -10.94
C TYR A 352 0.99 12.55 -10.69
N ASP A 353 0.81 13.73 -11.28
CA ASP A 353 -0.48 14.41 -11.34
C ASP A 353 -1.28 13.94 -12.56
N ASN A 354 -2.53 13.51 -12.34
CA ASN A 354 -3.39 13.08 -13.44
C ASN A 354 -4.29 14.24 -13.90
N PRO A 355 -4.00 14.89 -15.04
CA PRO A 355 -4.80 16.02 -15.51
C PRO A 355 -6.23 15.62 -15.88
N ASN A 356 -6.48 14.34 -16.19
CA ASN A 356 -7.79 13.84 -16.56
C ASN A 356 -8.69 13.57 -15.34
N ASP A 357 -8.10 13.43 -14.14
CA ASP A 357 -8.85 13.34 -12.87
C ASP A 357 -8.46 14.51 -11.95
N ASN A 358 -8.69 15.73 -12.44
CA ASN A 358 -8.63 16.95 -11.64
C ASN A 358 -7.27 17.22 -10.97
N ASN A 359 -6.18 16.72 -11.55
CA ASN A 359 -4.82 16.72 -11.00
C ASN A 359 -4.72 16.03 -9.63
N LYS A 360 -5.46 14.93 -9.42
CA LYS A 360 -5.16 14.05 -8.28
C LYS A 360 -3.81 13.38 -8.45
N LEU A 361 -3.17 13.03 -7.33
CA LEU A 361 -1.94 12.24 -7.35
C LEU A 361 -2.25 10.77 -7.56
N TYR A 362 -1.46 10.17 -8.44
CA TYR A 362 -1.49 8.75 -8.74
C TYR A 362 -0.09 8.15 -8.62
N GLN A 363 -0.07 6.87 -8.31
CA GLN A 363 1.11 6.04 -8.25
C GLN A 363 1.01 4.96 -9.32
N PHE A 364 2.12 4.69 -10.01
CA PHE A 364 2.32 3.43 -10.70
C PHE A 364 3.76 2.94 -10.47
N ASP A 365 3.94 1.62 -10.47
CA ASP A 365 5.19 0.94 -10.14
C ASP A 365 5.69 0.16 -11.37
N TYR A 366 7.01 0.17 -11.58
CA TYR A 366 7.66 -0.69 -12.54
C TYR A 366 7.71 -2.12 -11.98
N THR A 367 7.12 -3.06 -12.71
CA THR A 367 6.85 -4.40 -12.21
C THR A 367 7.74 -5.50 -12.79
N ALA A 368 8.62 -5.20 -13.76
CA ALA A 368 9.43 -6.25 -14.37
C ALA A 368 10.52 -6.77 -13.42
N LEU A 369 10.81 -8.07 -13.54
CA LEU A 369 11.87 -8.75 -12.78
C LEU A 369 13.28 -8.44 -13.32
N GLU A 370 13.41 -7.92 -14.54
CA GLU A 370 14.69 -7.65 -15.20
C GLU A 370 14.65 -6.27 -15.89
N TRP A 371 15.73 -5.49 -15.71
CA TRP A 371 15.94 -4.17 -16.28
C TRP A 371 17.30 -4.15 -17.01
N PRO A 372 17.40 -3.63 -18.25
CA PRO A 372 16.37 -3.04 -19.09
C PRO A 372 15.68 -4.12 -19.94
N PRO A 373 14.44 -3.87 -20.40
CA PRO A 373 13.76 -4.83 -21.26
C PRO A 373 14.30 -4.70 -22.69
N GLU A 374 15.43 -5.31 -23.04
CA GLU A 374 16.00 -5.15 -24.39
C GLU A 374 15.02 -5.61 -25.49
N ASN A 375 14.16 -6.59 -25.18
CA ASN A 375 13.24 -7.21 -26.13
C ASN A 375 11.78 -6.73 -26.06
N ASN A 376 11.39 -5.90 -25.09
CA ASN A 376 10.02 -5.39 -25.01
C ASN A 376 9.92 -3.98 -25.59
N ASN A 377 9.09 -3.80 -26.62
CA ASN A 377 8.88 -2.52 -27.29
C ASN A 377 7.86 -1.63 -26.58
N ASP A 378 7.00 -2.22 -25.74
CA ASP A 378 5.92 -1.53 -25.03
C ASP A 378 5.94 -1.91 -23.54
N LEU A 379 6.38 -0.99 -22.68
CA LEU A 379 6.34 -1.21 -21.24
C LEU A 379 4.92 -0.95 -20.71
N GLU A 380 4.24 -2.02 -20.31
CA GLU A 380 3.05 -1.93 -19.49
C GLU A 380 3.43 -1.83 -18.01
N TRP A 381 3.21 -0.66 -17.43
CA TRP A 381 3.28 -0.47 -15.99
C TRP A 381 1.92 -0.79 -15.39
N ASN A 382 1.87 -1.08 -14.08
CA ASN A 382 0.59 -1.36 -13.43
C ASN A 382 -0.41 -0.20 -13.60
N LYS A 383 -1.70 -0.50 -13.47
CA LYS A 383 -2.74 0.52 -13.48
C LYS A 383 -2.50 1.50 -12.34
N ALA A 384 -2.55 2.78 -12.65
CA ALA A 384 -2.34 3.82 -11.66
C ALA A 384 -3.34 3.76 -10.49
N THR A 385 -2.83 3.83 -9.26
CA THR A 385 -3.63 3.88 -8.03
C THR A 385 -3.58 5.28 -7.41
N PRO A 386 -4.67 5.78 -6.81
CA PRO A 386 -4.69 7.10 -6.19
C PRO A 386 -3.82 7.14 -4.91
N VAL A 387 -3.10 8.25 -4.71
CA VAL A 387 -2.14 8.45 -3.60
C VAL A 387 -2.80 8.91 -2.29
N SER A 388 -4.11 9.21 -2.31
CA SER A 388 -4.96 9.50 -1.13
C SER A 388 -6.39 9.81 -1.62
N PRO A 389 -7.45 9.69 -0.78
CA PRO A 389 -8.77 10.19 -1.18
C PRO A 389 -8.84 11.73 -1.19
N ASN A 390 -9.18 12.28 -2.37
CA ASN A 390 -10.07 13.44 -2.56
C ASN A 390 -9.60 14.91 -2.78
N ASP A 391 -8.34 15.25 -3.08
CA ASP A 391 -8.01 16.67 -3.40
C ASP A 391 -7.14 16.89 -4.65
N LYS A 392 -7.16 18.13 -5.20
CA LYS A 392 -6.34 18.53 -6.36
C LYS A 392 -4.92 18.80 -5.88
N HIS A 393 -3.92 18.19 -6.48
CA HIS A 393 -2.53 18.32 -6.06
C HIS A 393 -1.63 18.66 -7.24
N PHE A 394 -0.56 19.41 -6.99
CA PHE A 394 0.40 19.79 -8.03
C PHE A 394 1.83 19.65 -7.53
N TYR A 395 2.75 19.49 -8.49
CA TYR A 395 4.19 19.40 -8.24
C TYR A 395 4.55 18.31 -7.23
N PRO A 396 4.25 17.02 -7.53
CA PRO A 396 4.69 15.95 -6.66
C PRO A 396 6.21 15.96 -6.56
N ALA A 397 6.71 15.77 -5.35
CA ALA A 397 8.08 15.36 -5.10
C ALA A 397 8.09 14.13 -4.22
N VAL A 398 8.94 13.16 -4.52
CA VAL A 398 8.92 11.84 -3.89
C VAL A 398 10.32 11.38 -3.51
N ALA A 399 10.44 10.71 -2.36
CA ALA A 399 11.69 10.11 -1.93
C ALA A 399 11.43 8.82 -1.15
N TRP A 400 12.33 7.87 -1.29
CA TRP A 400 12.45 6.75 -0.37
C TRP A 400 13.19 7.20 0.89
N TYR A 401 12.63 6.90 2.06
CA TYR A 401 13.24 7.14 3.36
C TYR A 401 13.75 5.80 3.89
N GLU A 402 15.03 5.49 3.66
CA GLU A 402 15.62 4.17 3.88
C GLU A 402 15.43 3.70 5.32
N ASN A 403 15.73 4.56 6.30
CA ASN A 403 15.60 4.23 7.72
C ASN A 403 14.19 3.84 8.17
N LYS A 404 13.17 4.17 7.38
CA LYS A 404 11.76 3.92 7.69
C LYS A 404 11.10 3.00 6.67
N GLU A 405 11.84 2.52 5.69
CA GLU A 405 11.35 1.66 4.62
C GLU A 405 10.04 2.17 4.00
N SER A 406 9.95 3.48 3.79
CA SER A 406 8.72 4.15 3.36
C SER A 406 8.98 5.14 2.24
N ILE A 407 8.05 5.22 1.29
CA ILE A 407 8.04 6.30 0.31
C ILE A 407 7.29 7.50 0.91
N TYR A 408 7.82 8.69 0.69
CA TYR A 408 7.13 9.94 0.99
C TYR A 408 6.85 10.68 -0.29
N ALA A 409 5.61 11.13 -0.45
CA ALA A 409 5.26 12.11 -1.46
C ALA A 409 4.86 13.41 -0.76
N VAL A 410 5.42 14.52 -1.24
CA VAL A 410 5.00 15.86 -0.89
C VAL A 410 4.35 16.54 -2.09
N SER A 411 3.36 17.39 -1.84
CA SER A 411 2.67 18.13 -2.90
C SER A 411 2.09 19.43 -2.39
N GLN A 412 1.77 20.33 -3.32
CA GLN A 412 1.03 21.53 -3.01
C GLN A 412 -0.46 21.21 -2.78
N ASN A 413 -1.07 21.78 -1.74
CA ASN A 413 -2.49 21.57 -1.46
C ASN A 413 -3.43 22.12 -2.54
N THR A 414 -3.23 23.37 -2.93
CA THR A 414 -3.99 24.02 -3.99
C THR A 414 -3.07 25.00 -4.70
N PRO A 415 -3.38 25.42 -5.95
CA PRO A 415 -2.60 26.44 -6.62
C PRO A 415 -2.42 27.68 -5.72
N ASN A 416 -1.19 28.19 -5.64
CA ASN A 416 -0.79 29.31 -4.79
C ASN A 416 -0.87 29.07 -3.27
N SER A 417 -0.95 27.81 -2.81
CA SER A 417 -1.02 27.48 -1.39
C SER A 417 0.33 27.59 -0.68
N ASP A 418 0.27 28.06 0.56
CA ASP A 418 1.34 28.11 1.55
C ASP A 418 1.38 26.84 2.43
N THR A 419 0.69 25.78 1.97
CA THR A 419 0.55 24.53 2.69
C THR A 419 1.22 23.41 1.90
N LEU A 420 2.22 22.80 2.52
CA LEU A 420 2.84 21.56 2.09
C LEU A 420 1.96 20.40 2.57
N LEU A 421 1.47 19.61 1.64
CA LEU A 421 0.88 18.32 1.95
C LEU A 421 1.95 17.26 1.88
N TYR A 422 1.85 16.26 2.75
CA TYR A 422 2.68 15.09 2.65
C TYR A 422 1.90 13.84 3.03
N SER A 423 2.16 12.78 2.28
CA SER A 423 1.64 11.45 2.49
C SER A 423 2.81 10.48 2.55
N GLU A 424 2.61 9.40 3.28
CA GLU A 424 3.54 8.30 3.38
C GLU A 424 2.91 7.07 2.75
N LEU A 425 3.64 6.41 1.86
CA LEU A 425 3.34 5.09 1.35
C LEU A 425 4.20 4.10 2.11
N TYR A 426 3.54 3.23 2.87
CA TYR A 426 4.19 2.10 3.48
C TYR A 426 3.73 0.82 2.79
N GLN A 427 4.67 0.15 2.13
CA GLN A 427 4.61 -1.16 1.44
C GLN A 427 3.42 -1.46 0.49
N PHE A 428 2.16 -1.27 0.91
CA PHE A 428 0.93 -1.65 0.21
C PHE A 428 -0.12 -0.54 0.07
N GLY A 429 0.06 0.62 0.70
CA GLY A 429 -0.92 1.68 0.62
C GLY A 429 -0.47 3.00 1.22
N TRP A 430 -1.00 4.08 0.67
CA TRP A 430 -0.81 5.42 1.22
C TRP A 430 -1.55 5.55 2.54
N SER A 431 -0.95 6.26 3.49
CA SER A 431 -1.58 6.56 4.76
C SER A 431 -2.95 7.23 4.53
N SER A 432 -3.97 6.77 5.24
CA SER A 432 -5.33 7.34 5.17
C SER A 432 -5.40 8.77 5.71
N LYS A 433 -4.35 9.23 6.40
CA LYS A 433 -4.25 10.56 7.00
C LYS A 433 -3.17 11.38 6.30
N LEU A 434 -3.61 12.24 5.40
CA LEU A 434 -2.78 13.29 4.81
C LEU A 434 -2.38 14.31 5.89
N LEU A 435 -1.08 14.57 6.01
CA LEU A 435 -0.56 15.54 6.96
C LEU A 435 -0.25 16.85 6.25
N THR A 436 -0.31 17.95 7.01
CA THR A 436 -0.09 19.29 6.47
C THR A 436 0.95 20.04 7.29
N HIS A 437 1.77 20.82 6.60
CA HIS A 437 2.64 21.82 7.18
C HIS A 437 2.35 23.16 6.51
N LYS A 438 2.08 24.19 7.30
CA LYS A 438 1.73 25.52 6.80
C LYS A 438 2.80 26.52 7.23
N ASP A 439 3.36 27.22 6.27
CA ASP A 439 4.30 28.31 6.51
C ASP A 439 4.03 29.47 5.53
N SER A 440 3.64 30.63 6.06
CA SER A 440 3.28 31.79 5.25
C SER A 440 4.45 32.46 4.54
N SER A 441 5.71 32.18 4.94
CA SER A 441 6.89 32.80 4.29
C SER A 441 7.22 32.15 2.95
N ALA A 442 6.69 30.96 2.68
CA ALA A 442 7.01 30.17 1.51
C ALA A 442 5.76 29.85 0.68
N ARG A 443 5.99 29.55 -0.61
CA ARG A 443 5.01 28.89 -1.45
C ARG A 443 5.66 27.63 -2.02
N PHE A 444 5.04 26.49 -1.74
CA PHE A 444 5.55 25.17 -2.09
C PHE A 444 5.17 24.83 -3.54
N GLU A 445 6.09 25.10 -4.47
CA GLU A 445 5.95 24.78 -5.89
C GLU A 445 7.26 24.20 -6.42
N ASN A 446 7.18 23.33 -7.43
CA ASN A 446 8.36 22.75 -8.07
C ASN A 446 9.37 22.13 -7.09
N MET A 447 8.85 21.37 -6.12
CA MET A 447 9.66 20.75 -5.08
C MET A 447 10.46 19.57 -5.62
N THR A 448 11.48 19.20 -4.86
CA THR A 448 12.20 17.93 -4.96
C THR A 448 12.50 17.44 -3.55
N LEU A 449 12.58 16.12 -3.39
CA LEU A 449 12.71 15.47 -2.09
C LEU A 449 13.87 14.47 -2.14
N ALA A 450 14.69 14.42 -1.09
CA ALA A 450 15.66 13.34 -0.90
C ALA A 450 15.90 13.07 0.58
N GLU A 451 16.20 11.81 0.92
CA GLU A 451 16.72 11.48 2.25
C GLU A 451 18.21 11.87 2.33
N PHE A 452 18.59 12.55 3.39
CA PHE A 452 19.99 12.79 3.75
C PHE A 452 20.12 12.88 5.27
N ASN A 453 21.15 12.27 5.85
CA ASN A 453 21.46 12.38 7.29
C ASN A 453 20.23 12.14 8.19
N ASP A 454 19.54 11.03 7.93
CA ASP A 454 18.34 10.56 8.65
C ASP A 454 17.15 11.53 8.64
N LYS A 455 17.08 12.44 7.67
CA LYS A 455 15.95 13.36 7.46
C LYS A 455 15.56 13.41 5.99
N LEU A 456 14.31 13.76 5.71
CA LEU A 456 13.88 14.09 4.35
C LEU A 456 14.05 15.59 4.13
N TYR A 457 14.82 15.98 3.12
CA TYR A 457 14.98 17.38 2.72
C TYR A 457 14.12 17.68 1.51
N CYS A 458 13.27 18.69 1.64
CA CYS A 458 12.50 19.26 0.56
C CYS A 458 13.14 20.60 0.14
N VAL A 459 13.52 20.72 -1.13
CA VAL A 459 14.12 21.94 -1.70
C VAL A 459 13.25 22.45 -2.83
N PHE A 460 13.08 23.78 -2.91
CA PHE A 460 12.19 24.40 -3.89
C PHE A 460 12.52 25.88 -4.12
N PRO A 461 12.33 26.41 -5.35
CA PRO A 461 12.33 27.85 -5.58
C PRO A 461 11.08 28.48 -4.98
N ASN A 462 11.23 29.56 -4.21
CA ASN A 462 10.11 30.26 -3.61
C ASN A 462 9.62 31.41 -4.51
N PRO A 463 8.46 31.29 -5.19
CA PRO A 463 7.96 32.34 -6.08
C PRO A 463 7.49 33.60 -5.33
N LYS A 464 7.30 33.56 -4.00
CA LYS A 464 7.02 34.77 -3.20
C LYS A 464 8.25 35.64 -2.97
N ASP A 465 9.44 35.09 -3.20
CA ASP A 465 10.73 35.73 -2.98
C ASP A 465 11.56 35.56 -4.26
N ASP A 466 11.04 36.04 -5.40
CA ASP A 466 11.72 36.09 -6.71
C ASP A 466 12.48 34.82 -7.14
N GLY A 467 11.99 33.63 -6.77
CA GLY A 467 12.62 32.36 -7.10
C GLY A 467 13.90 32.04 -6.32
N TYR A 468 14.14 32.71 -5.19
CA TYR A 468 15.20 32.30 -4.25
C TYR A 468 14.97 30.85 -3.81
N LEU A 469 16.06 30.10 -3.67
CA LEU A 469 16.00 28.69 -3.29
C LEU A 469 15.76 28.57 -1.78
N TYR A 470 14.77 27.76 -1.40
CA TYR A 470 14.37 27.50 -0.01
C TYR A 470 14.44 25.99 0.25
N TYR A 471 14.59 25.63 1.52
CA TYR A 471 14.55 24.24 1.96
C TYR A 471 13.93 24.10 3.35
N LEU A 472 13.45 22.90 3.64
CA LEU A 472 13.03 22.45 4.96
C LEU A 472 13.31 20.95 5.10
N SER A 473 13.36 20.46 6.33
CA SER A 473 13.60 19.05 6.61
C SER A 473 12.47 18.46 7.44
N PHE A 474 12.07 17.23 7.14
CA PHE A 474 11.19 16.44 7.98
C PHE A 474 12.02 15.49 8.84
N ASP A 475 11.79 15.55 10.15
CA ASP A 475 12.37 14.62 11.13
C ASP A 475 11.25 13.72 11.64
N ARG A 476 11.36 12.42 11.38
CA ARG A 476 10.32 11.47 11.81
C ARG A 476 10.35 11.24 13.32
N ASN A 477 11.47 11.46 14.02
CA ASN A 477 11.53 11.24 15.46
C ASN A 477 10.59 12.19 16.21
N ASN A 478 10.31 13.37 15.64
CA ASN A 478 9.33 14.31 16.15
C ASN A 478 8.08 14.45 15.25
N ASN A 479 8.00 13.65 14.18
CA ASN A 479 6.96 13.66 13.16
C ASN A 479 6.61 15.08 12.67
N SER A 480 7.63 15.91 12.43
CA SER A 480 7.44 17.32 12.10
C SER A 480 8.42 17.84 11.06
N TRP A 481 7.93 18.80 10.29
CA TRP A 481 8.74 19.61 9.39
C TRP A 481 9.37 20.78 10.16
N SER A 482 10.63 21.07 9.86
CA SER A 482 11.31 22.28 10.34
C SER A 482 10.66 23.55 9.77
N SER A 483 10.96 24.70 10.37
CA SER A 483 10.69 25.99 9.71
C SER A 483 11.43 26.08 8.38
N VAL A 484 10.86 26.82 7.43
CA VAL A 484 11.49 26.99 6.12
C VAL A 484 12.74 27.88 6.24
N LYS A 485 13.81 27.51 5.54
CA LYS A 485 15.10 28.21 5.49
C LYS A 485 15.41 28.64 4.05
N ARG A 486 15.98 29.83 3.89
CA ARG A 486 16.44 30.34 2.59
C ARG A 486 17.90 29.96 2.37
N VAL A 487 18.25 29.64 1.12
CA VAL A 487 19.64 29.55 0.66
C VAL A 487 20.07 30.93 0.16
N ASP A 488 21.05 31.53 0.82
CA ASP A 488 21.42 32.92 0.55
C ASP A 488 21.94 33.14 -0.87
N ASN A 489 21.47 34.22 -1.51
CA ASN A 489 21.93 34.71 -2.82
C ASN A 489 21.81 33.72 -3.99
N ILE A 490 21.03 32.65 -3.87
CA ILE A 490 20.82 31.65 -4.92
C ILE A 490 19.38 31.67 -5.39
N ARG A 491 19.17 31.88 -6.69
CA ARG A 491 17.87 31.80 -7.36
C ARG A 491 17.88 30.65 -8.35
N ALA A 492 16.80 29.88 -8.36
CA ALA A 492 16.60 28.78 -9.28
C ALA A 492 15.39 29.08 -10.16
N ASP A 493 15.48 28.67 -11.43
CA ASP A 493 14.29 28.45 -12.23
C ASP A 493 13.56 27.18 -11.73
N ARG A 494 12.47 26.79 -12.39
CA ARG A 494 11.61 25.68 -11.97
C ARG A 494 12.33 24.32 -11.93
N LEU A 495 11.87 23.46 -11.01
CA LEU A 495 12.14 22.02 -10.86
C LEU A 495 13.63 21.65 -10.70
N PRO A 496 14.23 21.92 -9.53
CA PRO A 496 15.53 21.34 -9.14
C PRO A 496 15.51 19.81 -9.13
N GLY A 497 16.67 19.21 -9.38
CA GLY A 497 16.95 17.79 -9.13
C GLY A 497 17.84 17.61 -7.92
N MET A 498 17.61 16.55 -7.13
CA MET A 498 18.39 16.22 -5.93
C MET A 498 18.91 14.79 -5.92
N ALA A 499 20.09 14.61 -5.35
CA ALA A 499 20.67 13.28 -5.08
C ALA A 499 21.68 13.37 -3.93
N VAL A 500 21.81 12.29 -3.17
CA VAL A 500 22.91 12.13 -2.21
C VAL A 500 24.07 11.43 -2.88
N TYR A 501 25.26 12.01 -2.76
CA TYR A 501 26.50 11.47 -3.30
C TYR A 501 27.65 11.85 -2.36
N ASN A 502 28.66 10.99 -2.19
CA ASN A 502 29.83 11.27 -1.33
C ASN A 502 29.49 11.92 0.02
N ASN A 503 28.44 11.44 0.69
CA ASN A 503 27.99 11.90 2.01
C ASN A 503 27.63 13.41 2.06
N LYS A 504 27.23 13.98 0.93
CA LYS A 504 26.64 15.31 0.80
C LYS A 504 25.33 15.23 0.02
N LEU A 505 24.47 16.22 0.21
CA LEU A 505 23.25 16.39 -0.56
C LEU A 505 23.52 17.35 -1.72
N TYR A 506 23.32 16.92 -2.96
CA TYR A 506 23.50 17.76 -4.14
C TYR A 506 22.15 18.25 -4.66
N CYS A 507 22.12 19.48 -5.17
CA CYS A 507 20.97 20.08 -5.80
C CYS A 507 21.41 20.76 -7.09
N ALA A 508 20.82 20.37 -8.22
CA ALA A 508 21.09 20.92 -9.54
C ALA A 508 19.86 21.59 -10.09
N PHE A 509 20.02 22.79 -10.65
CA PHE A 509 18.91 23.57 -11.19
C PHE A 509 19.38 24.52 -12.27
N LYS A 510 18.42 25.00 -13.05
CA LYS A 510 18.62 26.05 -14.04
C LYS A 510 18.74 27.41 -13.36
N ASP A 511 19.68 28.23 -13.80
CA ASP A 511 19.86 29.60 -13.30
C ASP A 511 18.66 30.48 -13.67
N TYR A 512 18.19 31.28 -12.71
CA TYR A 512 17.02 32.15 -12.87
C TYR A 512 17.22 33.26 -13.91
N HIS A 513 18.45 33.78 -14.04
CA HIS A 513 18.76 34.91 -14.91
C HIS A 513 19.31 34.49 -16.28
N ASN A 514 19.80 33.25 -16.40
CA ASN A 514 20.38 32.73 -17.62
C ASN A 514 19.83 31.35 -17.97
N SER A 515 18.98 31.32 -18.99
CA SER A 515 18.29 30.10 -19.44
C SER A 515 19.20 29.04 -20.06
N GLY A 516 20.51 29.28 -20.18
CA GLY A 516 21.50 28.32 -20.66
C GLY A 516 22.49 27.87 -19.57
N ILE A 517 22.27 28.20 -18.30
CA ILE A 517 23.19 27.83 -17.22
C ILE A 517 22.54 26.83 -16.27
N VAL A 518 23.29 25.76 -15.95
CA VAL A 518 23.03 24.86 -14.83
C VAL A 518 23.90 25.28 -13.66
N ILE A 519 23.32 25.36 -12.47
CA ILE A 519 24.03 25.53 -11.21
C ILE A 519 23.98 24.20 -10.45
N LEU A 520 25.12 23.81 -9.88
CA LEU A 520 25.22 22.67 -8.97
C LEU A 520 25.63 23.17 -7.59
N MET A 521 24.76 22.93 -6.60
CA MET A 521 24.96 23.22 -5.19
C MET A 521 25.18 21.92 -4.42
N THR A 522 25.84 22.01 -3.27
CA THR A 522 25.99 20.90 -2.33
C THR A 522 25.71 21.38 -0.91
N MET A 523 25.21 20.48 -0.06
CA MET A 523 24.95 20.71 1.36
C MET A 523 25.62 19.63 2.20
N ASP A 524 26.34 20.06 3.24
CA ASP A 524 26.96 19.16 4.21
C ASP A 524 25.98 18.75 5.33
N LYS A 525 26.44 17.88 6.24
CA LYS A 525 25.66 17.43 7.41
C LYS A 525 25.33 18.54 8.42
N SER A 526 26.03 19.66 8.35
CA SER A 526 25.78 20.85 9.19
C SER A 526 24.77 21.81 8.53
N GLU A 527 24.15 21.39 7.42
CA GLU A 527 23.19 22.18 6.62
C GLU A 527 23.80 23.43 5.98
N ASN A 528 25.13 23.42 5.74
CA ASN A 528 25.80 24.50 5.01
C ASN A 528 25.71 24.25 3.50
N TRP A 529 25.08 25.18 2.78
CA TRP A 529 24.97 25.15 1.33
C TRP A 529 26.14 25.89 0.66
N GLU A 530 26.76 25.25 -0.33
CA GLU A 530 27.84 25.82 -1.12
C GLU A 530 27.59 25.65 -2.61
N ARG A 531 27.93 26.68 -3.39
CA ARG A 531 27.93 26.59 -4.86
C ARG A 531 29.18 25.87 -5.31
N LEU A 532 29.02 24.68 -5.86
CA LEU A 532 30.14 23.90 -6.37
C LEU A 532 30.60 24.45 -7.73
N THR A 533 29.66 24.56 -8.68
CA THR A 533 30.00 24.99 -10.04
C THR A 533 28.80 25.55 -10.79
N SER A 534 29.05 26.11 -11.97
CA SER A 534 28.03 26.35 -12.99
C SER A 534 28.54 25.98 -14.37
N TYR A 535 27.65 25.40 -15.16
CA TYR A 535 27.95 24.95 -16.51
C TYR A 535 27.07 25.67 -17.53
N GLY A 536 27.69 26.24 -18.57
CA GLY A 536 27.00 26.90 -19.66
C GLY A 536 26.73 25.93 -20.82
N MET A 537 25.47 25.80 -21.21
CA MET A 537 25.00 24.92 -22.28
C MET A 537 25.16 25.50 -23.71
N GLY A 538 25.79 26.66 -23.85
CA GLY A 538 25.93 27.36 -25.14
C GLY A 538 24.67 28.14 -25.54
N PRO A 539 24.35 28.29 -26.84
CA PRO A 539 23.22 29.10 -27.32
C PRO A 539 21.85 28.44 -27.13
N TYR A 540 21.80 27.26 -26.52
CA TYR A 540 20.62 26.42 -26.41
C TYR A 540 19.83 26.71 -25.15
N SER A 541 18.50 26.56 -25.22
CA SER A 541 17.62 26.75 -24.07
C SER A 541 17.58 25.49 -23.22
N LEU A 542 17.88 25.64 -21.92
CA LEU A 542 17.69 24.62 -20.91
C LEU A 542 16.22 24.60 -20.47
N HIS A 543 15.60 23.43 -20.53
CA HIS A 543 14.22 23.22 -20.11
C HIS A 543 14.14 22.63 -18.71
N GLN A 544 14.89 21.57 -18.44
CA GLN A 544 14.83 20.87 -17.16
C GLN A 544 16.16 20.23 -16.77
N VAL A 545 16.34 20.03 -15.47
CA VAL A 545 17.52 19.40 -14.87
C VAL A 545 17.06 18.22 -14.03
N GLY A 546 17.67 17.05 -14.24
CA GLY A 546 17.62 15.92 -13.34
C GLY A 546 18.94 15.80 -12.56
N LEU A 547 18.95 14.94 -11.54
CA LEU A 547 20.17 14.63 -10.80
C LEU A 547 20.10 13.18 -10.33
N GLY A 548 21.18 12.42 -10.49
CA GLY A 548 21.25 11.05 -10.02
C GLY A 548 22.68 10.54 -9.94
N VAL A 549 22.84 9.39 -9.29
CA VAL A 549 24.14 8.74 -9.11
C VAL A 549 24.21 7.52 -10.03
N LEU A 550 25.29 7.40 -10.79
CA LEU A 550 25.59 6.24 -11.61
C LEU A 550 26.92 5.68 -11.15
N GLU A 551 26.93 4.45 -10.64
CA GLU A 551 28.10 3.86 -9.97
C GLU A 551 28.71 4.80 -8.91
N ASP A 552 29.90 5.34 -9.17
CA ASP A 552 30.64 6.26 -8.30
C ASP A 552 30.74 7.69 -8.85
N ILE A 553 29.87 8.06 -9.79
CA ILE A 553 29.79 9.42 -10.34
C ILE A 553 28.42 10.05 -10.14
N LEU A 554 28.41 11.37 -10.01
CA LEU A 554 27.21 12.19 -10.03
C LEU A 554 26.92 12.61 -11.48
N VAL A 555 25.68 12.40 -11.94
CA VAL A 555 25.22 12.72 -13.28
C VAL A 555 24.12 13.76 -13.21
N VAL A 556 24.29 14.86 -13.92
CA VAL A 556 23.32 15.96 -14.06
C VAL A 556 22.76 15.92 -15.49
N PRO A 557 21.75 15.08 -15.80
CA PRO A 557 21.11 15.09 -17.09
C PRO A 557 20.25 16.34 -17.26
N THR A 558 20.41 17.00 -18.40
CA THR A 558 19.65 18.20 -18.74
C THR A 558 18.86 17.97 -20.01
N LEU A 559 17.60 18.40 -20.01
CA LEU A 559 16.79 18.46 -21.21
C LEU A 559 16.97 19.83 -21.86
N SER A 560 17.54 19.87 -23.08
CA SER A 560 17.84 21.12 -23.79
C SER A 560 17.47 21.06 -25.26
N THR A 561 17.28 22.23 -25.89
CA THR A 561 17.10 22.32 -27.35
C THR A 561 18.41 21.99 -28.06
N ARG A 562 18.43 21.00 -28.96
CA ARG A 562 19.60 20.65 -29.76
C ARG A 562 19.82 21.59 -30.94
N ASN A 563 18.75 22.10 -31.53
CA ASN A 563 18.79 22.97 -32.71
C ASN A 563 17.59 23.91 -32.78
N SER A 564 17.65 24.86 -33.72
CA SER A 564 16.59 25.85 -33.95
C SER A 564 15.28 25.26 -34.48
N ASN A 565 15.28 23.99 -34.91
CA ASN A 565 14.10 23.31 -35.44
C ASN A 565 13.24 22.69 -34.34
N GLY A 566 13.61 22.90 -33.06
CA GLY A 566 12.85 22.40 -31.91
C GLY A 566 13.14 20.94 -31.57
N ASN A 567 14.22 20.35 -32.10
CA ASN A 567 14.66 19.03 -31.65
C ASN A 567 15.32 19.15 -30.28
N TYR A 568 15.08 18.17 -29.41
CA TYR A 568 15.63 18.14 -28.05
C TYR A 568 16.82 17.18 -27.96
N GLU A 569 17.61 17.34 -26.92
CA GLU A 569 18.63 16.38 -26.52
C GLU A 569 18.74 16.31 -25.00
N ILE A 570 19.21 15.17 -24.51
CA ILE A 570 19.68 15.01 -23.14
C ILE A 570 21.19 15.23 -23.16
N VAL A 571 21.66 16.17 -22.35
CA VAL A 571 23.09 16.36 -22.08
C VAL A 571 23.36 15.96 -20.63
N ALA A 572 24.13 14.90 -20.43
CA ALA A 572 24.54 14.43 -19.11
C ALA A 572 25.89 15.04 -18.75
N LEU A 573 25.88 16.00 -17.81
CA LEU A 573 27.10 16.50 -17.16
C LEU A 573 27.54 15.47 -16.12
N ARG A 574 28.84 15.19 -16.04
CA ARG A 574 29.37 14.13 -15.16
C ARG A 574 30.38 14.70 -14.19
N TYR A 575 30.29 14.29 -12.93
CA TYR A 575 31.15 14.73 -11.85
C TYR A 575 31.63 13.55 -11.03
N LYS A 576 32.90 13.59 -10.61
CA LYS A 576 33.47 12.64 -9.65
C LYS A 576 34.30 13.42 -8.64
N ASP A 577 34.02 13.19 -7.36
CA ASP A 577 34.66 13.91 -6.26
C ASP A 577 34.67 15.42 -6.50
N ASP A 578 33.49 15.97 -6.84
CA ASP A 578 33.28 17.39 -7.12
C ASP A 578 33.98 17.94 -8.41
N ASN A 579 34.73 17.12 -9.15
CA ASN A 579 35.41 17.49 -10.39
C ASN A 579 34.57 17.17 -11.63
N PHE A 580 34.48 18.11 -12.57
CA PHE A 580 33.80 17.90 -13.85
C PHE A 580 34.60 16.97 -14.77
N LEU A 581 33.97 15.90 -15.23
CA LEU A 581 34.58 14.90 -16.11
C LEU A 581 34.30 15.14 -17.60
N GLY A 582 33.23 15.89 -17.92
CA GLY A 582 32.78 16.12 -19.29
C GLY A 582 31.30 15.81 -19.47
N THR A 583 30.86 15.83 -20.73
CA THR A 583 29.46 15.61 -21.10
C THR A 583 29.26 14.32 -21.89
N SER A 584 28.02 13.84 -21.96
CA SER A 584 27.58 12.82 -22.91
C SER A 584 26.19 13.23 -23.42
N ASN A 585 25.97 13.15 -24.74
CA ASN A 585 24.79 13.71 -25.38
C ASN A 585 23.94 12.59 -25.99
N SER A 586 22.62 12.73 -25.89
CA SER A 586 21.65 11.80 -26.45
C SER A 586 20.54 12.57 -27.17
N PRO A 587 20.51 12.55 -28.52
CA PRO A 587 19.44 13.18 -29.27
C PRO A 587 18.07 12.57 -28.98
N LEU A 588 17.04 13.42 -28.92
CA LEU A 588 15.64 13.03 -28.78
C LEU A 588 14.83 13.45 -30.02
N GLU A 589 13.82 12.65 -30.37
CA GLU A 589 12.90 12.92 -31.47
C GLU A 589 11.58 13.47 -30.93
N GLY A 590 11.46 14.79 -30.84
CA GLY A 590 10.22 15.43 -30.39
C GLY A 590 10.47 16.57 -29.42
N SER A 591 9.39 17.00 -28.76
CA SER A 591 9.39 18.05 -27.74
C SER A 591 8.95 17.49 -26.39
N TYR A 592 9.72 17.82 -25.35
CA TYR A 592 9.54 17.26 -24.01
C TYR A 592 9.49 18.38 -22.97
N SER A 593 8.75 18.13 -21.89
CA SER A 593 8.39 19.13 -20.88
C SER A 593 8.90 18.81 -19.48
N CYS A 594 9.08 17.53 -19.14
CA CYS A 594 9.57 17.08 -17.85
C CYS A 594 10.64 16.00 -18.04
N LEU A 595 11.64 16.00 -17.17
CA LEU A 595 12.70 15.00 -17.01
C LEU A 595 12.91 14.70 -15.53
N ARG A 596 12.92 13.42 -15.17
CA ARG A 596 13.34 12.93 -13.86
C ARG A 596 14.35 11.82 -14.02
N THR A 597 15.18 11.67 -13.00
CA THR A 597 16.29 10.75 -13.03
C THR A 597 16.46 10.11 -11.68
N ILE A 598 16.69 8.81 -11.66
CA ILE A 598 16.99 8.06 -10.45
C ILE A 598 17.86 6.85 -10.76
N LYS A 599 18.73 6.48 -9.83
CA LYS A 599 19.46 5.22 -9.93
C LYS A 599 18.49 4.06 -9.72
N PHE A 600 18.46 3.10 -10.63
CA PHE A 600 17.68 1.88 -10.48
C PHE A 600 18.57 0.70 -10.88
N GLU A 601 18.80 -0.21 -9.93
CA GLU A 601 19.82 -1.25 -10.04
C GLU A 601 21.21 -0.67 -10.35
N ASP A 602 21.88 -1.12 -11.40
CA ASP A 602 23.19 -0.68 -11.87
C ASP A 602 23.12 0.48 -12.88
N LYS A 603 21.91 0.89 -13.29
CA LYS A 603 21.72 1.92 -14.33
C LYS A 603 21.15 3.21 -13.77
N LEU A 604 21.32 4.27 -14.56
CA LEU A 604 20.62 5.52 -14.36
C LEU A 604 19.35 5.51 -15.21
N SER A 605 18.19 5.60 -14.59
CA SER A 605 16.89 5.65 -15.27
C SER A 605 16.49 7.10 -15.52
N LEU A 606 16.15 7.42 -16.76
CA LEU A 606 15.68 8.73 -17.19
C LEU A 606 14.24 8.57 -17.69
N ILE A 607 13.28 9.20 -17.01
CA ILE A 607 11.87 9.23 -17.45
C ILE A 607 11.53 10.67 -17.78
N TYR A 608 10.83 10.87 -18.90
CA TYR A 608 10.49 12.20 -19.40
C TYR A 608 9.13 12.21 -20.09
N SER A 609 8.43 13.35 -20.00
CA SER A 609 7.12 13.55 -20.62
C SER A 609 7.24 14.36 -21.90
N ALA A 610 6.58 13.91 -22.96
CA ALA A 610 6.32 14.72 -24.14
C ALA A 610 5.31 15.83 -23.81
N THR A 611 5.22 16.84 -24.68
CA THR A 611 4.27 17.97 -24.52
C THR A 611 2.79 17.56 -24.56
N ASP A 612 2.48 16.34 -25.03
CA ASP A 612 1.15 15.73 -25.01
C ASP A 612 0.94 14.79 -23.81
N ASN A 613 1.81 14.88 -22.80
CA ASN A 613 1.80 14.11 -21.55
C ASN A 613 2.14 12.63 -21.70
N ARG A 614 2.51 12.14 -22.88
CA ARG A 614 3.01 10.76 -23.02
C ARG A 614 4.34 10.62 -22.32
N LEU A 615 4.51 9.53 -21.57
CA LEU A 615 5.74 9.23 -20.86
C LEU A 615 6.67 8.35 -21.70
N PHE A 616 7.96 8.64 -21.59
CA PHE A 616 9.04 7.92 -22.25
C PHE A 616 10.16 7.65 -21.25
N PHE A 617 10.96 6.63 -21.53
CA PHE A 617 12.13 6.33 -20.72
C PHE A 617 13.35 5.95 -21.55
N ARG A 618 14.51 6.17 -20.93
CA ARG A 618 15.83 5.65 -21.33
C ARG A 618 16.60 5.21 -20.09
N THR A 619 17.60 4.39 -20.34
CA THR A 619 18.62 4.04 -19.34
C THR A 619 19.96 4.59 -19.77
N ALA A 620 20.84 4.80 -18.80
CA ALA A 620 22.20 5.26 -18.98
C ALA A 620 23.16 4.38 -18.18
N GLU A 621 24.25 3.98 -18.84
CA GLU A 621 25.31 3.16 -18.25
C GLU A 621 26.68 3.74 -18.57
N LEU A 622 27.66 3.46 -17.71
CA LEU A 622 29.05 3.80 -17.98
C LEU A 622 29.61 2.87 -19.07
N THR A 623 30.29 3.43 -20.06
CA THR A 623 31.00 2.61 -21.04
C THR A 623 32.14 1.85 -20.36
N SER A 624 32.61 0.73 -20.94
CA SER A 624 33.63 -0.15 -20.33
C SER A 624 34.97 0.52 -20.01
N GLY A 625 35.18 1.79 -20.40
CA GLY A 625 36.33 2.62 -20.04
C GLY A 625 36.03 3.78 -19.08
N GLY A 626 34.80 3.90 -18.57
CA GLY A 626 34.36 4.93 -17.61
C GLY A 626 34.31 6.37 -18.15
N ASN A 627 34.66 6.58 -19.42
CA ASN A 627 34.90 7.91 -19.99
C ASN A 627 33.67 8.54 -20.64
N SER A 628 32.58 7.80 -20.85
CA SER A 628 31.32 8.29 -21.40
C SER A 628 30.13 7.53 -20.82
N ILE A 629 28.93 8.09 -20.96
CA ILE A 629 27.68 7.38 -20.72
C ILE A 629 27.10 6.95 -22.06
N GLU A 630 26.67 5.69 -22.14
CA GLU A 630 25.87 5.16 -23.23
C GLU A 630 24.39 5.19 -22.83
N PHE A 631 23.54 5.67 -23.74
CA PHE A 631 22.10 5.75 -23.52
C PHE A 631 21.39 4.68 -24.33
N SER A 632 20.42 4.01 -23.72
CA SER A 632 19.53 3.10 -24.45
C SER A 632 18.68 3.84 -25.49
N GLN A 633 18.07 3.07 -26.37
CA GLN A 633 16.99 3.57 -27.21
C GLN A 633 15.83 4.09 -26.35
N GLU A 634 15.13 5.09 -26.89
CA GLU A 634 13.91 5.63 -26.30
C GLU A 634 12.78 4.60 -26.41
N LYS A 635 12.01 4.49 -25.33
CA LYS A 635 10.84 3.62 -25.27
C LYS A 635 9.66 4.35 -24.61
N ARG A 636 8.45 4.05 -25.05
CA ARG A 636 7.21 4.63 -24.51
C ARG A 636 6.74 3.85 -23.27
N ILE A 637 6.23 4.58 -22.29
CA ILE A 637 5.48 4.01 -21.16
C ILE A 637 4.00 3.98 -21.56
N MET A 638 3.42 2.79 -21.67
CA MET A 638 2.03 2.60 -22.10
C MET A 638 1.07 2.74 -20.90
N ASN A 639 -0.20 3.02 -21.20
CA ASN A 639 -1.32 3.11 -20.24
C ASN A 639 -1.25 4.25 -19.20
N ASN A 640 -0.18 5.04 -19.19
CA ASN A 640 0.00 6.15 -18.26
C ASN A 640 0.44 7.42 -19.01
N ASN A 641 -0.17 8.56 -18.68
CA ASN A 641 0.21 9.89 -19.19
C ASN A 641 0.34 10.84 -17.99
N ALA A 642 1.37 11.67 -17.98
CA ALA A 642 1.63 12.63 -16.92
C ALA A 642 2.30 13.89 -17.47
N ALA A 643 1.92 15.04 -16.92
CA ALA A 643 2.58 16.32 -17.18
C ALA A 643 3.69 16.58 -16.15
N LEU A 644 3.39 16.37 -14.87
CA LEU A 644 4.33 16.49 -13.77
C LEU A 644 4.39 15.17 -13.00
N PHE A 645 5.61 14.74 -12.71
CA PHE A 645 5.84 13.51 -11.98
C PHE A 645 7.17 13.56 -11.26
N ASP A 646 7.34 12.65 -10.31
CA ASP A 646 8.61 12.41 -9.65
C ASP A 646 8.82 10.91 -9.40
N LEU A 647 10.08 10.53 -9.14
CA LEU A 647 10.51 9.13 -9.10
C LEU A 647 11.13 8.78 -7.75
N ALA A 648 10.77 7.62 -7.21
CA ALA A 648 11.46 7.01 -6.08
C ALA A 648 11.77 5.55 -6.39
N VAL A 649 12.87 5.05 -5.84
CA VAL A 649 13.17 3.62 -5.85
C VAL A 649 13.03 3.11 -4.43
N ARG A 650 12.06 2.23 -4.20
CA ARG A 650 11.83 1.59 -2.89
C ARG A 650 12.36 0.18 -2.88
N LYS A 651 12.67 -0.32 -1.68
CA LYS A 651 12.81 -1.75 -1.46
C LYS A 651 11.43 -2.34 -1.20
N SER A 652 11.09 -3.40 -1.91
CA SER A 652 9.79 -4.06 -1.85
C SER A 652 9.98 -5.56 -1.71
N ASN A 653 9.24 -6.17 -0.78
CA ASN A 653 9.23 -7.60 -0.54
C ASN A 653 8.08 -8.30 -1.27
N LEU A 654 7.45 -7.58 -2.19
CA LEU A 654 6.22 -7.99 -2.82
C LEU A 654 6.51 -8.70 -4.13
N PRO A 655 5.83 -9.82 -4.44
CA PRO A 655 5.79 -10.30 -5.81
C PRO A 655 5.13 -9.23 -6.70
N LEU A 656 5.81 -8.94 -7.80
CA LEU A 656 5.43 -8.04 -8.89
C LEU A 656 5.24 -9.11 -9.93
N VAL A 657 3.98 -9.40 -10.20
CA VAL A 657 3.66 -10.32 -11.26
C VAL A 657 4.13 -9.68 -12.55
N ARG A 658 4.89 -10.44 -13.33
CA ARG A 658 5.05 -10.18 -14.76
C ARG A 658 3.67 -10.39 -15.41
N PRO A 659 3.04 -9.39 -16.05
CA PRO A 659 2.41 -9.69 -17.32
C PRO A 659 3.57 -9.90 -18.30
N THR A 660 4.03 -11.14 -18.46
CA THR A 660 4.80 -11.51 -19.65
C THR A 660 3.77 -11.78 -20.73
N MET A 661 3.52 -10.77 -21.57
CA MET A 661 2.92 -10.97 -22.88
C MET A 661 3.99 -11.51 -23.83
N ASN A 662 3.63 -12.42 -24.73
CA ASN A 662 4.42 -12.76 -25.92
C ASN A 662 3.89 -11.99 -27.12
#